data_AF-A0A516NU63-F1
#
_entry.id   AF-A0A516NU63-F1
#
_cell.length_a   1.000
_cell.length_b   1.000
_cell.length_c   1.000
_cell.angle_alpha   90.00
_cell.angle_beta   90.00
_cell.angle_gamma   90.00
#
_symmetry.space_group_name_H-M   'P 1'
#
loop_
_entity.id
_entity.type
_entity.pdbx_description
1 polymer ?
#
loop_
_entity_poly.entity_id
_entity_poly.type
_entity_poly.pdbx_seq_one_letter_code
_entity_poly.pdbx_strand_id
1 'polypeptide(L)'
;MRLHFDLEEDEEFTAAAELLVRRCAEWARRQGTPIVEPIAGIALEARHLSSDGRLAHWTPDAVCDVLLDWIPDAAAEIDRPAHAPDTLRALLAYLAASGLLDPRGSGLDELLTVITETEPEFRAELHDALTLAGIAEPPDAGGEFGAGRVGGARNADQVDRVDWAGGARGAERVDRVDGMSSAQGADRTGQAGGAPGAGSVDRAGGAANADWAGGAHGASRSYGAFGSHGAFGPGGVPGSSRSLDAHRSFGAHKALDAHSADADIPEALLRVLTGDLDAADLDSADLDPAEVDDLVALLESGLISDSPDLLVGDETPVRTFAQPPVVLPDHADLVAAAEATPVVRQLRLLLDWVGTGRALTTHHRLRIADARELVALLDTGDELEGVRDATRLRELTRLLAWAKHLRLVRVAQGEVRPVAKNRSLLRDPLALWSRAFDAVLESAEITYGAARSGEPPLLSELHDLVLPDMLNTLYGMPHPMPLRRLEEPVWAQWSEAFADFAAPALLRDERQRIGAELLTAFQVLHRLGVVELTRGIPDPMYLSDLNDPEFDPVPWLDAKARKALRTDLRKPGTLLALTGLGTAAMRDRMLAEGREAGAVGDLRDADAAGLLGVIADHYTAETGRLEIQGWLDAHHGDREPLLQAIRDCPFRGRAAAMLRILMLALPDGPRLLRGLRGDPVLTPLVITQLVSDGELSMADVTDDEGLLAMTESMLQLLELGGPAAVLEQLADMPSAERGELAETLGASGHPARTALAELLTVIRTPTMSGRRNSGGG
;
A
#
# COMPACT_ATOMS: atom_id res chain seq x y z
N MET A 1 8.95 -16.97 10.72
CA MET A 1 9.38 -15.58 10.83
C MET A 1 8.65 -14.73 9.80
N ARG A 2 7.73 -13.88 10.26
CA ARG A 2 7.06 -12.85 9.46
C ARG A 2 8.00 -11.65 9.30
N LEU A 3 7.92 -10.95 8.17
CA LEU A 3 8.73 -9.75 7.86
C LEU A 3 7.87 -8.52 7.54
N HIS A 4 6.55 -8.63 7.75
CA HIS A 4 5.57 -7.59 7.54
C HIS A 4 4.55 -7.61 8.69
N PHE A 5 4.31 -6.43 9.25
CA PHE A 5 3.47 -6.19 10.42
C PHE A 5 2.69 -4.90 10.21
N ASP A 6 1.40 -4.90 10.54
CA ASP A 6 0.58 -3.68 10.56
C ASP A 6 0.99 -2.78 11.75
N LEU A 7 0.65 -1.49 11.71
CA LEU A 7 0.99 -0.53 12.78
C LEU A 7 0.35 -0.86 14.14
N GLU A 8 -0.68 -1.72 14.17
CA GLU A 8 -1.34 -2.15 15.40
C GLU A 8 -0.71 -3.42 16.00
N GLU A 9 0.16 -4.11 15.25
CA GLU A 9 0.83 -5.37 15.65
C GLU A 9 2.18 -5.09 16.36
N ASP A 10 2.22 -4.12 17.28
CA ASP A 10 3.46 -3.66 17.95
C ASP A 10 4.16 -4.78 18.73
N GLU A 11 3.39 -5.64 19.41
CA GLU A 11 3.95 -6.74 20.22
C GLU A 11 4.61 -7.80 19.33
N GLU A 12 3.94 -8.20 18.24
CA GLU A 12 4.47 -9.14 17.26
C GLU A 12 5.67 -8.59 16.50
N PHE A 13 5.63 -7.30 16.11
CA PHE A 13 6.76 -6.61 15.50
C PHE A 13 7.96 -6.62 16.45
N THR A 14 7.77 -6.22 17.70
CA THR A 14 8.86 -6.14 18.69
C THR A 14 9.52 -7.51 18.89
N ALA A 15 8.72 -8.57 19.06
CA ALA A 15 9.24 -9.92 19.21
C ALA A 15 10.06 -10.37 17.98
N ALA A 16 9.60 -10.00 16.78
CA ALA A 16 10.30 -10.31 15.55
C ALA A 16 11.61 -9.50 15.39
N ALA A 17 11.57 -8.20 15.67
CA ALA A 17 12.75 -7.33 15.58
C ALA A 17 13.85 -7.78 16.56
N GLU A 18 13.50 -8.08 17.82
CA GLU A 18 14.44 -8.59 18.82
C GLU A 18 15.09 -9.91 18.37
N LEU A 19 14.30 -10.82 17.78
CA LEU A 19 14.81 -12.07 17.25
C LEU A 19 15.78 -11.83 16.08
N LEU A 20 15.47 -10.93 15.14
CA LEU A 20 16.34 -10.58 14.02
C LEU A 20 17.66 -9.97 14.51
N VAL A 21 17.59 -8.99 15.41
CA VAL A 21 18.77 -8.31 15.95
C VAL A 21 19.68 -9.31 16.68
N ARG A 22 19.11 -10.17 17.53
CA ARG A 22 19.89 -11.19 18.27
C ARG A 22 20.58 -12.17 17.33
N ARG A 23 19.88 -12.66 16.29
CA ARG A 23 20.43 -13.59 15.29
C ARG A 23 21.49 -12.92 14.42
N CYS A 24 21.24 -11.68 14.00
CA CYS A 24 22.19 -10.86 13.27
C CYS A 24 23.48 -10.64 14.08
N ALA A 25 23.36 -10.31 15.36
CA ALA A 25 24.50 -10.10 16.24
C ALA A 25 25.32 -11.38 16.48
N GLU A 26 24.68 -12.55 16.63
CA GLU A 26 25.39 -13.84 16.68
C GLU A 26 26.09 -14.16 15.34
N TRP A 27 25.44 -13.88 14.22
CA TRP A 27 26.02 -14.06 12.90
C TRP A 27 27.23 -13.13 12.69
N ALA A 28 27.10 -11.83 12.98
CA ALA A 28 28.15 -10.84 12.85
C ALA A 28 29.37 -11.16 13.72
N ARG A 29 29.15 -11.61 14.97
CA ARG A 29 30.22 -12.09 15.86
C ARG A 29 31.02 -13.26 15.29
N ARG A 30 30.36 -14.19 14.58
CA ARG A 30 31.04 -15.31 13.91
C ARG A 30 31.85 -14.86 12.69
N GLN A 31 31.41 -13.81 12.01
CA GLN A 31 32.11 -13.21 10.88
C GLN A 31 33.22 -12.22 11.29
N GLY A 32 33.23 -11.77 12.55
CA GLY A 32 34.13 -10.73 13.03
C GLY A 32 33.71 -9.32 12.60
N THR A 33 32.44 -9.13 12.24
CA THR A 33 31.87 -7.83 11.82
C THR A 33 31.33 -7.09 13.05
N PRO A 34 31.65 -5.80 13.23
CA PRO A 34 31.07 -5.00 14.31
C PRO A 34 29.57 -4.78 14.07
N ILE A 35 28.81 -4.76 15.16
CA ILE A 35 27.38 -4.46 15.14
C ILE A 35 26.99 -3.82 16.47
N VAL A 36 26.16 -2.78 16.40
CA VAL A 36 25.54 -2.15 17.56
C VAL A 36 24.06 -2.51 17.54
N GLU A 37 23.66 -3.45 18.40
CA GLU A 37 22.27 -3.97 18.47
C GLU A 37 21.19 -2.86 18.51
N PRO A 38 21.33 -1.77 19.31
CA PRO A 38 20.42 -0.61 19.27
C PRO A 38 20.18 -0.03 17.87
N ILE A 39 21.25 0.19 17.10
CA ILE A 39 21.17 0.76 15.75
C ILE A 39 20.44 -0.19 14.80
N ALA A 40 20.71 -1.50 14.91
CA ALA A 40 20.00 -2.50 14.11
C ALA A 40 18.49 -2.55 14.46
N GLY A 41 18.14 -2.32 15.73
CA GLY A 41 16.75 -2.15 16.17
C GLY A 41 16.08 -0.95 15.52
N ILE A 42 16.70 0.23 15.61
CA ILE A 42 16.21 1.47 14.99
C ILE A 42 16.04 1.32 13.48
N ALA A 43 16.97 0.66 12.80
CA ALA A 43 16.86 0.40 11.37
C ALA A 43 15.63 -0.47 11.01
N LEU A 44 15.29 -1.46 11.84
CA LEU A 44 14.08 -2.28 11.65
C LEU A 44 12.81 -1.51 12.01
N GLU A 45 12.85 -0.65 13.02
CA GLU A 45 11.74 0.23 13.40
C GLU A 45 11.44 1.28 12.32
N ALA A 46 12.48 1.90 11.76
CA ALA A 46 12.36 2.80 10.62
C ALA A 46 11.69 2.10 9.43
N ARG A 47 12.05 0.83 9.17
CA ARG A 47 11.35 0.03 8.16
C ARG A 47 9.93 -0.27 8.58
N HIS A 48 9.65 -0.66 9.81
CA HIS A 48 8.29 -0.92 10.28
C HIS A 48 7.37 0.30 10.13
N LEU A 49 7.84 1.49 10.47
CA LEU A 49 7.09 2.74 10.42
C LEU A 49 7.05 3.38 9.02
N SER A 50 7.75 2.81 8.05
CA SER A 50 7.65 3.22 6.65
C SER A 50 6.28 2.88 6.04
N SER A 51 5.96 3.50 4.90
CA SER A 51 4.68 3.35 4.22
C SER A 51 4.34 1.89 3.83
N ASP A 52 5.34 1.04 3.63
CA ASP A 52 5.18 -0.39 3.29
C ASP A 52 5.31 -1.34 4.50
N GLY A 53 5.90 -0.87 5.61
CA GLY A 53 6.37 -1.62 6.78
C GLY A 53 6.89 -3.04 6.59
N ARG A 54 7.70 -3.24 5.54
CA ARG A 54 8.43 -4.47 5.25
C ARG A 54 9.86 -4.35 5.75
N LEU A 55 10.19 -5.18 6.73
CA LEU A 55 11.48 -5.15 7.44
C LEU A 55 12.68 -5.50 6.54
N ALA A 56 12.44 -6.29 5.49
CA ALA A 56 13.49 -6.79 4.60
C ALA A 56 13.41 -6.22 3.17
N HIS A 57 12.51 -5.28 2.91
CA HIS A 57 12.48 -4.53 1.67
C HIS A 57 13.33 -3.27 1.84
N TRP A 58 14.42 -3.16 1.08
CA TRP A 58 15.38 -2.06 1.18
C TRP A 58 15.62 -1.44 -0.20
N THR A 59 15.65 -0.11 -0.23
CA THR A 59 15.94 0.73 -1.40
C THR A 59 17.06 1.71 -1.02
N PRO A 60 17.68 2.39 -2.00
CA PRO A 60 18.62 3.47 -1.72
C PRO A 60 18.03 4.54 -0.80
N ASP A 61 16.78 4.93 -1.05
CA ASP A 61 16.08 5.94 -0.24
C ASP A 61 15.91 5.46 1.20
N ALA A 62 15.47 4.21 1.42
CA ALA A 62 15.35 3.66 2.77
C ALA A 62 16.68 3.60 3.53
N VAL A 63 17.80 3.40 2.83
CA VAL A 63 19.14 3.47 3.44
C VAL A 63 19.48 4.89 3.85
N CYS A 64 19.20 5.87 2.98
CA CYS A 64 19.41 7.28 3.27
C CYS A 64 18.54 7.75 4.42
N ASP A 65 17.25 7.43 4.44
CA ASP A 65 16.31 7.81 5.52
C ASP A 65 16.83 7.32 6.88
N VAL A 66 17.27 6.05 6.96
CA VAL A 66 17.79 5.50 8.22
C VAL A 66 19.07 6.22 8.66
N LEU A 67 20.00 6.44 7.74
CA LEU A 67 21.29 7.03 8.10
C LEU A 67 21.18 8.53 8.35
N LEU A 68 20.39 9.28 7.59
CA LEU A 68 20.38 10.74 7.60
C LEU A 68 19.31 11.34 8.51
N ASP A 69 18.24 10.60 8.80
CA ASP A 69 17.14 11.10 9.64
C ASP A 69 17.03 10.30 10.95
N TRP A 70 16.74 9.00 10.87
CA TRP A 70 16.41 8.20 12.07
C TRP A 70 17.55 8.08 13.08
N ILE A 71 18.77 7.80 12.60
CA ILE A 71 19.92 7.63 13.50
C ILE A 71 20.37 8.96 14.11
N PRO A 72 20.53 10.07 13.36
CA PRO A 72 20.83 11.38 13.93
C PRO A 72 19.82 11.82 15.00
N ASP A 73 18.53 11.62 14.76
CA ASP A 73 17.48 11.97 15.73
C ASP A 73 17.58 11.17 17.04
N ALA A 74 17.98 9.91 16.96
CA ALA A 74 18.18 9.03 18.12
C ALA A 74 19.62 9.07 18.70
N ALA A 75 20.53 9.84 18.11
CA ALA A 75 21.97 9.75 18.36
C ALA A 75 22.37 9.94 19.83
N ALA A 76 21.64 10.78 20.57
CA ALA A 76 21.92 11.07 21.97
C ALA A 76 21.69 9.87 22.91
N GLU A 77 20.89 8.90 22.48
CA GLU A 77 20.46 7.74 23.29
C GLU A 77 21.21 6.45 22.88
N ILE A 78 21.94 6.49 21.78
CA ILE A 78 22.67 5.35 21.20
C ILE A 78 24.12 5.33 21.72
N ASP A 79 24.62 4.16 22.12
CA ASP A 79 26.06 3.98 22.34
C ASP A 79 26.78 3.87 20.97
N ARG A 80 27.76 4.76 20.74
CA ARG A 80 28.57 4.83 19.51
C ARG A 80 27.75 4.94 18.21
N PRO A 81 26.94 6.00 18.03
CA PRO A 81 26.12 6.18 16.83
C PRO A 81 26.95 6.25 15.52
N ALA A 82 28.22 6.63 15.60
CA ALA A 82 29.14 6.65 14.45
C ALA A 82 29.33 5.27 13.77
N HIS A 83 28.99 4.15 14.44
CA HIS A 83 29.03 2.81 13.84
C HIS A 83 27.75 2.45 13.05
N ALA A 84 26.85 3.40 12.80
CA ALA A 84 25.62 3.12 12.07
C ALA A 84 25.82 2.54 10.65
N PRO A 85 26.75 3.07 9.81
CA PRO A 85 27.01 2.51 8.49
C PRO A 85 27.47 1.05 8.56
N ASP A 86 28.40 0.73 9.47
CA ASP A 86 28.90 -0.64 9.64
C ASP A 86 27.82 -1.60 10.16
N THR A 87 26.99 -1.14 11.09
CA THR A 87 25.86 -1.91 11.61
C THR A 87 24.83 -2.18 10.53
N LEU A 88 24.50 -1.20 9.69
CA LEU A 88 23.56 -1.37 8.59
C LEU A 88 24.11 -2.32 7.52
N ARG A 89 25.41 -2.23 7.19
CA ARG A 89 26.08 -3.22 6.31
C ARG A 89 25.97 -4.64 6.88
N ALA A 90 26.20 -4.81 8.19
CA ALA A 90 26.09 -6.11 8.85
C ALA A 90 24.66 -6.67 8.81
N LEU A 91 23.66 -5.81 9.06
CA LEU A 91 22.24 -6.17 9.00
C LEU A 91 21.82 -6.62 7.60
N LEU A 92 22.12 -5.83 6.56
CA LEU A 92 21.77 -6.15 5.17
C LEU A 92 22.49 -7.42 4.69
N ALA A 93 23.76 -7.59 5.03
CA ALA A 93 24.51 -8.79 4.70
C ALA A 93 23.93 -10.03 5.41
N TYR A 94 23.46 -9.90 6.65
CA TYR A 94 22.77 -10.97 7.36
C TYR A 94 21.43 -11.33 6.72
N LEU A 95 20.62 -10.33 6.34
CA LEU A 95 19.34 -10.55 5.65
C LEU A 95 19.55 -11.29 4.32
N ALA A 96 20.55 -10.88 3.54
CA ALA A 96 20.90 -11.55 2.29
C ALA A 96 21.41 -12.98 2.53
N ALA A 97 22.35 -13.18 3.45
CA ALA A 97 22.93 -14.49 3.76
C ALA A 97 21.91 -15.49 4.34
N SER A 98 20.82 -14.99 4.93
CA SER A 98 19.74 -15.80 5.51
C SER A 98 18.55 -15.99 4.56
N GLY A 99 18.62 -15.49 3.32
CA GLY A 99 17.51 -15.54 2.36
C GLY A 99 16.28 -14.74 2.78
N LEU A 100 16.48 -13.68 3.57
CA LEU A 100 15.42 -12.79 4.04
C LEU A 100 15.29 -11.51 3.24
N LEU A 101 16.38 -11.03 2.60
CA LEU A 101 16.35 -9.81 1.81
C LEU A 101 15.32 -9.94 0.68
N ASP A 102 14.39 -8.99 0.60
CA ASP A 102 13.29 -9.08 -0.36
C ASP A 102 13.81 -8.79 -1.79
N PRO A 103 13.67 -9.73 -2.73
CA PRO A 103 14.20 -9.58 -4.10
C PRO A 103 13.52 -8.49 -4.92
N ARG A 104 12.42 -7.89 -4.44
CA ARG A 104 11.76 -6.75 -5.08
C ARG A 104 12.40 -5.42 -4.71
N GLY A 105 13.30 -5.39 -3.72
CA GLY A 105 14.13 -4.24 -3.39
C GLY A 105 15.42 -4.18 -4.20
N SER A 106 16.34 -3.30 -3.81
CA SER A 106 17.67 -3.21 -4.40
C SER A 106 18.57 -4.37 -3.96
N GLY A 107 19.48 -4.78 -4.85
CA GLY A 107 20.43 -5.84 -4.56
C GLY A 107 21.44 -5.44 -3.47
N LEU A 108 22.00 -6.40 -2.74
CA LEU A 108 22.92 -6.13 -1.64
C LEU A 108 24.10 -5.24 -2.07
N ASP A 109 24.73 -5.50 -3.21
CA ASP A 109 25.89 -4.72 -3.68
C ASP A 109 25.54 -3.25 -3.94
N GLU A 110 24.33 -2.98 -4.43
CA GLU A 110 23.81 -1.62 -4.64
C GLU A 110 23.60 -0.92 -3.30
N LEU A 111 22.93 -1.57 -2.35
CA LEU A 111 22.69 -1.02 -1.01
C LEU A 111 24.00 -0.72 -0.27
N LEU A 112 24.99 -1.60 -0.35
CA LEU A 112 26.32 -1.39 0.25
C LEU A 112 27.07 -0.21 -0.39
N THR A 113 26.86 0.01 -1.69
CA THR A 113 27.40 1.17 -2.42
C THR A 113 26.75 2.45 -1.90
N VAL A 114 25.42 2.48 -1.78
CA VAL A 114 24.68 3.63 -1.26
C VAL A 114 25.16 3.99 0.15
N ILE A 115 25.29 3.02 1.07
CA ILE A 115 25.82 3.28 2.42
C ILE A 115 27.18 3.98 2.36
N THR A 116 28.05 3.55 1.44
CA THR A 116 29.40 4.10 1.29
C THR A 116 29.37 5.52 0.74
N GLU A 117 28.45 5.81 -0.18
CA GLU A 117 28.26 7.15 -0.75
C GLU A 117 27.62 8.12 0.24
N THR A 118 26.70 7.66 1.09
CA THR A 118 25.99 8.45 2.11
C THR A 118 26.82 8.68 3.38
N GLU A 119 27.83 7.84 3.65
CA GLU A 119 28.65 7.90 4.88
C GLU A 119 29.25 9.28 5.21
N PRO A 120 29.78 10.07 4.25
CA PRO A 120 30.30 11.41 4.54
C PRO A 120 29.22 12.41 5.00
N GLU A 121 28.03 12.34 4.41
CA GLU A 121 26.89 13.19 4.75
C GLU A 121 26.33 12.80 6.12
N PHE A 122 26.18 11.50 6.36
CA PHE A 122 25.81 10.96 7.67
C PHE A 122 26.69 11.48 8.80
N ARG A 123 28.02 11.48 8.62
CA ARG A 123 28.94 11.98 9.65
C ARG A 123 28.74 13.47 9.95
N ALA A 124 28.36 14.27 8.95
CA ALA A 124 28.07 15.69 9.15
C ALA A 124 26.77 15.87 9.95
N GLU A 125 25.68 15.19 9.55
CA GLU A 125 24.40 15.24 10.25
C GLU A 125 24.50 14.72 11.69
N LEU A 126 25.24 13.63 11.91
CA LEU A 126 25.49 13.09 13.25
C LEU A 126 26.24 14.10 14.14
N HIS A 127 27.24 14.80 13.59
CA HIS A 127 27.99 15.81 14.33
C HIS A 127 27.08 16.98 14.75
N ASP A 128 26.21 17.42 13.85
CA ASP A 128 25.25 18.49 14.12
C ASP A 128 24.22 18.06 15.18
N ALA A 129 23.67 16.84 15.07
CA ALA A 129 22.73 16.29 16.06
C ALA A 129 23.34 16.16 17.46
N LEU A 130 24.56 15.62 17.58
CA LEU A 130 25.26 15.52 18.87
C LEU A 130 25.60 16.90 19.46
N THR A 131 25.96 17.85 18.60
CA THR A 131 26.22 19.24 19.00
C THR A 131 24.96 19.90 19.56
N LEU A 132 23.81 19.72 18.90
CA LEU A 132 22.52 20.20 19.38
C LEU A 132 22.12 19.58 20.72
N ALA A 133 22.41 18.29 20.92
CA ALA A 133 22.19 17.59 22.19
C ALA A 133 23.18 18.01 23.30
N GLY A 134 24.17 18.86 23.01
CA GLY A 134 25.19 19.28 23.97
C GLY A 134 26.19 18.19 24.36
N ILE A 135 26.32 17.15 23.53
CA ILE A 135 27.22 16.02 23.74
C ILE A 135 28.53 16.30 22.99
N ALA A 136 29.63 16.44 23.73
CA ALA A 136 30.94 16.60 23.10
C ALA A 136 31.38 15.28 22.46
N GLU A 137 31.68 15.30 21.17
CA GLU A 137 32.15 14.15 20.41
C GLU A 137 33.41 13.55 21.08
N PRO A 138 33.45 12.24 21.39
CA PRO A 138 34.70 11.61 21.80
C PRO A 138 35.66 11.63 20.60
N PRO A 139 36.96 11.95 20.81
CA PRO A 139 37.91 11.99 19.70
C PRO A 139 38.04 10.60 19.07
N ASP A 140 37.90 10.56 17.76
CA ASP A 140 38.05 9.40 16.88
C ASP A 140 39.40 8.71 17.16
N ALA A 141 39.35 7.62 17.93
CA ALA A 141 40.50 6.78 18.18
C ALA A 141 40.29 5.47 17.40
N GLY A 142 40.78 5.46 16.16
CA GLY A 142 41.06 4.23 15.44
C GLY A 142 41.84 3.28 16.36
N GLY A 143 41.15 2.25 16.84
CA GLY A 143 41.66 1.33 17.83
C GLY A 143 41.00 -0.03 17.63
N GLU A 144 41.80 -0.96 17.14
CA GLU A 144 41.51 -2.39 17.04
C GLU A 144 40.73 -2.92 18.24
N PHE A 145 39.86 -3.91 18.01
CA PHE A 145 39.26 -4.74 19.06
C PHE A 145 40.34 -5.34 19.97
N GLY A 146 40.74 -4.60 20.99
CA GLY A 146 41.72 -5.00 21.98
C GLY A 146 41.07 -5.84 23.06
N ALA A 147 41.34 -7.14 23.05
CA ALA A 147 41.04 -8.02 24.16
C ALA A 147 41.72 -7.51 25.45
N GLY A 148 40.93 -7.04 26.42
CA GLY A 148 41.30 -7.06 27.84
C GLY A 148 41.21 -5.74 28.62
N ARG A 149 40.11 -5.55 29.36
CA ARG A 149 40.10 -5.58 30.84
C ARG A 149 38.65 -5.53 31.36
N VAL A 150 38.23 -6.65 31.92
CA VAL A 150 37.03 -6.79 32.75
C VAL A 150 37.22 -5.92 34.00
N GLY A 151 36.35 -4.93 34.17
CA GLY A 151 36.28 -4.09 35.36
C GLY A 151 34.85 -3.98 35.86
N GLY A 152 34.50 -4.85 36.82
CA GLY A 152 33.32 -4.69 37.68
C GLY A 152 32.06 -5.39 37.20
N ALA A 153 31.96 -6.68 37.50
CA ALA A 153 30.70 -7.42 37.46
C ALA A 153 29.62 -6.70 38.31
N ARG A 154 28.58 -6.21 37.66
CA ARG A 154 27.24 -6.10 38.23
C ARG A 154 26.35 -7.09 37.47
N ASN A 155 25.59 -7.84 38.24
CA ASN A 155 24.84 -9.06 37.90
C ASN A 155 24.34 -9.17 36.45
N ALA A 156 24.73 -10.25 35.79
CA ALA A 156 24.21 -10.71 34.50
C ALA A 156 22.90 -11.53 34.65
N ASP A 157 22.01 -11.13 35.56
CA ASP A 157 20.77 -11.87 35.87
C ASP A 157 19.52 -10.97 35.72
N GLN A 158 19.65 -9.91 34.94
CA GLN A 158 18.58 -9.00 34.62
C GLN A 158 18.69 -8.68 33.13
N VAL A 159 18.01 -9.48 32.31
CA VAL A 159 17.63 -9.05 30.96
C VAL A 159 16.58 -7.98 31.21
N ASP A 160 17.02 -6.75 31.40
CA ASP A 160 16.11 -5.62 31.29
C ASP A 160 15.59 -5.67 29.85
N ARG A 161 14.27 -5.79 29.72
CA ARG A 161 13.51 -5.58 28.50
C ARG A 161 14.04 -4.27 27.90
N VAL A 162 14.73 -4.32 26.77
CA VAL A 162 15.22 -3.09 26.15
C VAL A 162 14.00 -2.46 25.52
N ASP A 163 13.39 -1.56 26.27
CA ASP A 163 12.17 -0.86 25.91
C ASP A 163 12.54 0.22 24.89
N TRP A 164 12.72 -0.18 23.63
CA TRP A 164 12.81 0.74 22.49
C TRP A 164 11.49 1.50 22.30
N ALA A 165 10.37 0.90 22.73
CA ALA A 165 9.01 1.44 22.64
C ALA A 165 8.70 2.59 23.62
N GLY A 166 9.68 3.04 24.41
CA GLY A 166 9.56 4.11 25.39
C GLY A 166 9.54 5.53 24.79
N GLY A 167 8.71 5.78 23.78
CA GLY A 167 8.52 7.12 23.24
C GLY A 167 7.73 7.14 21.96
N ALA A 168 6.40 7.13 22.07
CA ALA A 168 5.56 7.71 21.02
C ALA A 168 6.00 9.17 20.80
N ARG A 169 6.88 9.43 19.83
CA ARG A 169 7.28 10.77 19.41
C ARG A 169 6.55 11.05 18.11
N GLY A 170 5.51 11.87 18.21
CA GLY A 170 4.82 12.47 17.08
C GLY A 170 5.81 13.20 16.19
N ALA A 171 5.63 13.00 14.88
CA ALA A 171 6.49 13.53 13.84
C ALA A 171 6.31 15.05 13.72
N GLU A 172 7.18 15.84 14.34
CA GLU A 172 7.42 17.21 13.90
C GLU A 172 8.29 17.16 12.63
N ARG A 173 7.65 16.88 11.49
CA ARG A 173 8.30 16.89 10.18
C ARG A 173 8.50 18.33 9.73
N VAL A 174 9.75 18.77 9.62
CA VAL A 174 10.08 20.05 8.97
C VAL A 174 10.22 19.80 7.47
N ASP A 175 9.23 20.26 6.71
CA ASP A 175 9.24 20.18 5.24
C ASP A 175 10.50 20.82 4.64
N ARG A 176 11.32 20.01 3.96
CA ARG A 176 12.42 20.48 3.10
C ARG A 176 11.97 20.38 1.65
N VAL A 177 11.93 21.54 1.00
CA VAL A 177 11.55 21.72 -0.41
C VAL A 177 12.55 21.03 -1.34
N ASP A 178 12.08 20.08 -2.15
CA ASP A 178 12.85 19.37 -3.17
C ASP A 178 13.42 20.32 -4.24
N GLY A 179 14.74 20.21 -4.45
CA GLY A 179 15.48 20.95 -5.45
C GLY A 179 16.50 20.07 -6.18
N MET A 180 16.06 19.43 -7.25
CA MET A 180 16.81 19.06 -8.48
C MET A 180 18.12 18.24 -8.35
N SER A 181 18.15 17.07 -8.99
CA SER A 181 19.17 16.83 -10.04
C SER A 181 18.75 15.75 -11.04
N SER A 182 18.70 16.14 -12.30
CA SER A 182 18.55 15.26 -13.46
C SER A 182 19.94 14.86 -13.95
N ALA A 183 20.22 13.57 -14.09
CA ALA A 183 21.40 13.07 -14.81
C ALA A 183 21.00 12.01 -15.84
N GLN A 184 21.60 12.17 -17.02
CA GLN A 184 21.21 11.58 -18.29
C GLN A 184 21.83 10.21 -18.52
N GLY A 185 21.04 9.29 -19.10
CA GLY A 185 21.36 8.52 -20.30
C GLY A 185 22.57 7.57 -20.28
N ALA A 186 22.28 6.27 -20.37
CA ALA A 186 23.17 5.32 -21.03
C ALA A 186 22.38 4.30 -21.87
N ASP A 187 22.63 4.43 -23.17
CA ASP A 187 22.21 3.64 -24.32
C ASP A 187 22.68 2.17 -24.20
N ARG A 188 21.78 1.19 -24.35
CA ARG A 188 22.15 -0.20 -24.66
C ARG A 188 21.21 -0.80 -25.70
N THR A 189 21.68 -0.72 -26.93
CA THR A 189 21.23 -1.50 -28.08
C THR A 189 21.70 -2.97 -27.94
N GLY A 190 20.81 -3.92 -28.23
CA GLY A 190 21.12 -5.35 -28.28
C GLY A 190 20.10 -6.12 -29.11
N GLN A 191 20.57 -6.73 -30.20
CA GLN A 191 19.80 -7.28 -31.31
C GLN A 191 19.07 -8.61 -31.02
N ALA A 192 17.84 -8.66 -31.55
CA ALA A 192 17.15 -9.75 -32.26
C ALA A 192 17.67 -11.21 -32.18
N GLY A 193 16.74 -12.12 -31.87
CA GLY A 193 16.83 -13.53 -32.24
C GLY A 193 15.57 -14.36 -31.97
N GLY A 194 14.77 -14.62 -33.03
CA GLY A 194 14.10 -15.91 -33.29
C GLY A 194 12.82 -16.29 -32.52
N ALA A 195 11.68 -16.22 -33.22
CA ALA A 195 10.46 -17.01 -32.95
C ALA A 195 10.73 -18.52 -33.14
N PRO A 196 9.96 -19.47 -32.52
CA PRO A 196 8.53 -19.74 -32.82
C PRO A 196 7.72 -20.10 -31.53
N GLY A 197 6.41 -20.29 -31.49
CA GLY A 197 5.33 -20.39 -32.46
C GLY A 197 4.01 -20.53 -31.67
N ALA A 198 2.91 -20.14 -32.32
CA ALA A 198 1.58 -20.03 -31.74
C ALA A 198 1.01 -21.39 -31.26
N GLY A 199 0.45 -21.39 -30.05
CA GLY A 199 -0.44 -22.43 -29.54
C GLY A 199 -1.61 -21.77 -28.83
N SER A 200 -2.78 -21.73 -29.48
CA SER A 200 -4.02 -21.30 -28.84
C SER A 200 -4.50 -22.38 -27.88
N VAL A 201 -4.93 -21.99 -26.68
CA VAL A 201 -5.64 -22.90 -25.78
C VAL A 201 -6.97 -22.26 -25.40
N ASP A 202 -8.01 -22.96 -25.83
CA ASP A 202 -9.42 -22.65 -25.64
C ASP A 202 -9.81 -22.63 -24.15
N ARG A 203 -10.63 -21.63 -23.80
CA ARG A 203 -11.43 -21.63 -22.57
C ARG A 203 -12.51 -22.71 -22.65
N ALA A 204 -12.50 -23.65 -21.71
CA ALA A 204 -13.68 -24.42 -21.35
C ALA A 204 -13.62 -24.97 -19.90
N GLY A 205 -14.33 -24.29 -19.00
CA GLY A 205 -15.32 -24.88 -18.08
C GLY A 205 -14.89 -25.72 -16.87
N GLY A 206 -15.41 -25.35 -15.69
CA GLY A 206 -16.10 -26.31 -14.82
C GLY A 206 -15.59 -26.50 -13.39
N ALA A 207 -16.17 -25.69 -12.48
CA ALA A 207 -16.38 -25.88 -11.04
C ALA A 207 -15.95 -27.18 -10.33
N ALA A 208 -15.29 -27.03 -9.17
CA ALA A 208 -15.69 -27.63 -7.89
C ALA A 208 -14.90 -26.99 -6.73
N ASN A 209 -15.52 -26.01 -6.05
CA ASN A 209 -15.09 -25.55 -4.73
C ASN A 209 -15.50 -26.60 -3.69
N ALA A 210 -14.55 -27.09 -2.91
CA ALA A 210 -14.82 -27.89 -1.72
C ALA A 210 -14.14 -27.22 -0.52
N ASP A 211 -14.98 -26.67 0.35
CA ASP A 211 -14.66 -26.13 1.66
C ASP A 211 -13.93 -27.16 2.52
N TRP A 212 -12.77 -26.80 3.09
CA TRP A 212 -12.16 -27.51 4.21
C TRP A 212 -11.60 -26.50 5.21
N ALA A 213 -12.37 -26.27 6.27
CA ALA A 213 -11.98 -25.55 7.47
C ALA A 213 -11.46 -26.56 8.52
N GLY A 214 -10.30 -26.28 9.10
CA GLY A 214 -9.77 -27.04 10.23
C GLY A 214 -8.40 -26.57 10.71
N GLY A 215 -8.38 -25.74 11.75
CA GLY A 215 -7.40 -25.83 12.84
C GLY A 215 -5.96 -25.35 12.61
N ALA A 216 -5.76 -24.04 12.46
CA ALA A 216 -4.64 -23.29 13.06
C ALA A 216 -4.98 -21.79 12.95
N HIS A 217 -5.20 -21.15 14.09
CA HIS A 217 -5.49 -19.70 14.16
C HIS A 217 -4.27 -18.92 13.67
N GLY A 218 -4.30 -18.46 12.42
CA GLY A 218 -3.22 -17.65 11.84
C GLY A 218 -3.26 -17.50 10.31
N ALA A 219 -3.95 -18.37 9.57
CA ALA A 219 -3.85 -18.38 8.10
C ALA A 219 -5.15 -18.07 7.32
N SER A 220 -6.24 -17.69 8.00
CA SER A 220 -7.52 -17.32 7.34
C SER A 220 -7.71 -15.81 7.15
N ARG A 221 -6.71 -14.98 7.50
CA ARG A 221 -6.81 -13.52 7.39
C ARG A 221 -6.57 -12.99 5.96
N SER A 222 -5.98 -13.75 5.04
CA SER A 222 -5.60 -13.20 3.72
C SER A 222 -6.77 -12.81 2.82
N TYR A 223 -7.95 -13.40 2.96
CA TYR A 223 -9.17 -12.92 2.27
C TYR A 223 -10.05 -12.01 3.15
N GLY A 224 -9.91 -12.07 4.48
CA GLY A 224 -10.59 -11.15 5.41
C GLY A 224 -9.96 -9.75 5.42
N ALA A 225 -8.64 -9.67 5.26
CA ALA A 225 -7.85 -8.43 5.26
C ALA A 225 -8.14 -7.52 4.06
N PHE A 226 -8.49 -8.09 2.90
CA PHE A 226 -8.96 -7.31 1.74
C PHE A 226 -10.24 -6.52 2.02
N GLY A 227 -11.08 -7.03 2.92
CA GLY A 227 -12.34 -6.39 3.28
C GLY A 227 -12.31 -5.60 4.59
N SER A 228 -11.33 -5.82 5.48
CA SER A 228 -11.45 -5.35 6.85
C SER A 228 -10.81 -3.99 7.15
N HIS A 229 -9.61 -3.66 6.65
CA HIS A 229 -8.84 -2.54 7.23
C HIS A 229 -8.32 -1.44 6.28
N GLY A 230 -8.74 -1.41 5.01
CA GLY A 230 -8.35 -0.29 4.11
C GLY A 230 -9.25 0.00 2.92
N ALA A 231 -10.09 -0.93 2.47
CA ALA A 231 -10.88 -0.74 1.24
C ALA A 231 -12.21 0.02 1.44
N PHE A 232 -12.68 0.17 2.69
CA PHE A 232 -14.01 0.71 2.97
C PHE A 232 -14.02 1.80 4.06
N GLY A 233 -12.88 2.36 4.48
CA GLY A 233 -12.82 3.42 5.50
C GLY A 233 -12.65 4.82 4.88
N PRO A 234 -13.34 5.85 5.36
CA PRO A 234 -13.18 7.24 4.88
C PRO A 234 -11.87 7.94 5.35
N GLY A 235 -11.08 7.32 6.23
CA GLY A 235 -10.08 8.03 7.06
C GLY A 235 -8.59 7.86 6.71
N GLY A 236 -8.23 7.67 5.44
CA GLY A 236 -6.85 7.29 5.05
C GLY A 236 -6.02 8.31 4.27
N VAL A 237 -6.33 9.61 4.25
CA VAL A 237 -5.55 10.58 3.46
C VAL A 237 -5.35 11.91 4.22
N PRO A 238 -4.13 12.48 4.25
CA PRO A 238 -3.89 13.78 4.86
C PRO A 238 -4.72 14.87 4.19
N GLY A 239 -5.27 15.78 5.01
CA GLY A 239 -6.03 16.93 4.54
C GLY A 239 -5.15 17.87 3.75
N SER A 240 -5.34 17.93 2.42
CA SER A 240 -4.67 18.94 1.61
C SER A 240 -5.27 20.32 1.92
N SER A 241 -4.43 21.37 1.83
CA SER A 241 -4.87 22.78 1.94
C SER A 241 -6.01 23.14 0.98
N ARG A 242 -6.20 22.39 -0.11
CA ARG A 242 -7.33 22.54 -1.04
C ARG A 242 -8.68 22.10 -0.46
N SER A 243 -8.71 21.13 0.46
CA SER A 243 -9.96 20.70 1.12
C SER A 243 -10.59 21.86 1.87
N LEU A 244 -9.78 22.69 2.52
CA LEU A 244 -10.22 23.85 3.29
C LEU A 244 -10.82 24.97 2.42
N ASP A 245 -10.21 25.24 1.27
CA ASP A 245 -10.75 26.20 0.28
C ASP A 245 -12.07 25.70 -0.33
N ALA A 246 -12.20 24.38 -0.53
CA ALA A 246 -13.42 23.74 -1.01
C ALA A 246 -14.56 23.80 0.02
N HIS A 247 -14.29 23.57 1.31
CA HIS A 247 -15.28 23.72 2.39
C HIS A 247 -15.83 25.15 2.44
N ARG A 248 -14.95 26.16 2.36
CA ARG A 248 -15.33 27.59 2.35
C ARG A 248 -16.17 27.94 1.13
N SER A 249 -15.75 27.50 -0.06
CA SER A 249 -16.44 27.78 -1.33
C SER A 249 -17.82 27.11 -1.41
N PHE A 250 -17.94 25.85 -0.99
CA PHE A 250 -19.21 25.12 -0.96
C PHE A 250 -20.18 25.71 0.09
N GLY A 251 -19.69 26.01 1.29
CA GLY A 251 -20.47 26.69 2.34
C GLY A 251 -21.00 28.05 1.87
N ALA A 252 -20.16 28.84 1.18
CA ALA A 252 -20.54 30.11 0.58
C ALA A 252 -21.62 29.95 -0.49
N HIS A 253 -21.47 29.03 -1.45
CA HIS A 253 -22.47 28.80 -2.49
C HIS A 253 -23.82 28.31 -1.92
N LYS A 254 -23.81 27.42 -0.92
CA LYS A 254 -25.05 26.95 -0.29
C LYS A 254 -25.72 28.00 0.60
N ALA A 255 -24.95 28.84 1.28
CA ALA A 255 -25.49 29.98 2.04
C ALA A 255 -26.16 31.00 1.10
N LEU A 256 -25.55 31.28 -0.06
CA LEU A 256 -26.12 32.12 -1.11
C LEU A 256 -27.43 31.53 -1.67
N ASP A 257 -27.48 30.23 -1.94
CA ASP A 257 -28.70 29.54 -2.42
C ASP A 257 -29.82 29.52 -1.36
N ALA A 258 -29.48 29.30 -0.08
CA ALA A 258 -30.44 29.31 1.02
C ALA A 258 -31.04 30.70 1.29
N HIS A 259 -30.37 31.78 0.85
CA HIS A 259 -30.83 33.16 1.00
C HIS A 259 -31.42 33.78 -0.28
N SER A 260 -31.38 33.05 -1.40
CA SER A 260 -31.84 33.49 -2.73
C SER A 260 -33.36 33.69 -2.90
N ALA A 261 -34.13 33.75 -1.81
CA ALA A 261 -35.57 33.97 -1.88
C ALA A 261 -36.01 35.44 -1.73
N ASP A 262 -35.25 36.36 -1.11
CA ASP A 262 -35.64 37.79 -1.05
C ASP A 262 -34.60 38.77 -0.43
N ALA A 263 -33.33 38.38 -0.20
CA ALA A 263 -32.34 39.26 0.44
C ALA A 263 -31.27 39.76 -0.54
N ASP A 264 -31.13 41.07 -0.69
CA ASP A 264 -29.98 41.73 -1.32
C ASP A 264 -28.75 41.39 -0.48
N ILE A 265 -27.78 40.69 -1.06
CA ILE A 265 -26.55 40.30 -0.36
C ILE A 265 -25.52 41.41 -0.54
N PRO A 266 -25.01 42.02 0.54
CA PRO A 266 -24.02 43.09 0.46
C PRO A 266 -22.76 42.70 -0.33
N GLU A 267 -22.29 43.59 -1.21
CA GLU A 267 -21.12 43.39 -2.07
C GLU A 267 -19.83 43.11 -1.25
N ALA A 268 -19.79 43.57 0.00
CA ALA A 268 -18.71 43.30 0.95
C ALA A 268 -18.64 41.82 1.38
N LEU A 269 -19.79 41.18 1.61
CA LEU A 269 -19.89 39.77 1.98
C LEU A 269 -19.39 38.88 0.84
N LEU A 270 -19.71 39.23 -0.42
CA LEU A 270 -19.20 38.54 -1.60
C LEU A 270 -17.67 38.61 -1.69
N ARG A 271 -17.05 39.74 -1.34
CA ARG A 271 -15.59 39.92 -1.38
C ARG A 271 -14.87 39.17 -0.26
N VAL A 272 -15.46 39.08 0.93
CA VAL A 272 -14.92 38.26 2.04
C VAL A 272 -15.05 36.76 1.73
N LEU A 273 -16.21 36.31 1.21
CA LEU A 273 -16.46 34.89 0.87
C LEU A 273 -15.65 34.39 -0.34
N THR A 274 -15.16 35.29 -1.20
CA THR A 274 -14.33 34.95 -2.37
C THR A 274 -12.82 35.14 -2.13
N GLY A 275 -12.42 35.62 -0.94
CA GLY A 275 -11.01 35.85 -0.59
C GLY A 275 -10.42 37.16 -1.15
N ASP A 276 -11.26 38.08 -1.64
CA ASP A 276 -10.85 39.39 -2.16
C ASP A 276 -10.69 40.47 -1.06
N LEU A 277 -10.99 40.14 0.21
CA LEU A 277 -10.81 40.96 1.40
C LEU A 277 -10.43 40.08 2.61
N ASP A 278 -9.30 40.38 3.25
CA ASP A 278 -8.89 39.74 4.51
C ASP A 278 -9.73 40.25 5.69
N ALA A 279 -10.06 39.37 6.63
CA ALA A 279 -10.83 39.71 7.84
C ALA A 279 -10.15 40.81 8.69
N ALA A 280 -8.83 40.87 8.66
CA ALA A 280 -8.03 41.89 9.36
C ALA A 280 -8.22 43.31 8.79
N ASP A 281 -8.73 43.44 7.56
CA ASP A 281 -8.94 44.72 6.88
C ASP A 281 -10.39 45.22 6.97
N LEU A 282 -11.30 44.46 7.62
CA LEU A 282 -12.73 44.81 7.76
C LEU A 282 -12.94 46.13 8.50
N ASP A 283 -12.12 46.42 9.52
CA ASP A 283 -12.15 47.68 10.27
C ASP A 283 -11.72 48.90 9.42
N SER A 284 -11.08 48.66 8.28
CA SER A 284 -10.56 49.69 7.37
C SER A 284 -11.38 49.89 6.09
N ALA A 285 -12.32 48.99 5.81
CA ALA A 285 -13.23 49.08 4.69
C ALA A 285 -14.40 50.04 5.03
N ASP A 286 -14.74 50.96 4.12
CA ASP A 286 -15.93 51.85 4.23
C ASP A 286 -17.23 51.02 4.09
N LEU A 287 -17.55 50.20 5.08
CA LEU A 287 -18.74 49.36 5.15
C LEU A 287 -19.80 49.98 6.07
N ASP A 288 -21.07 49.72 5.78
CA ASP A 288 -22.16 50.13 6.67
C ASP A 288 -22.06 49.37 8.00
N PRO A 289 -22.18 50.03 9.17
CA PRO A 289 -22.22 49.35 10.47
C PRO A 289 -23.23 48.19 10.56
N ALA A 290 -24.34 48.23 9.83
CA ALA A 290 -25.30 47.13 9.77
C ALA A 290 -24.76 45.90 9.01
N GLU A 291 -23.96 46.13 7.96
CA GLU A 291 -23.29 45.05 7.22
C GLU A 291 -22.18 44.40 8.05
N VAL A 292 -21.49 45.19 8.88
CA VAL A 292 -20.46 44.70 9.82
C VAL A 292 -21.09 43.83 10.91
N ASP A 293 -22.23 44.24 11.48
CA ASP A 293 -22.94 43.45 12.49
C ASP A 293 -23.44 42.10 11.92
N ASP A 294 -23.95 42.09 10.68
CA ASP A 294 -24.34 40.85 9.99
C ASP A 294 -23.13 39.94 9.70
N LEU A 295 -21.97 40.52 9.35
CA LEU A 295 -20.73 39.78 9.10
C LEU A 295 -20.16 39.17 10.38
N VAL A 296 -20.18 39.93 11.49
CA VAL A 296 -19.74 39.48 12.81
C VAL A 296 -20.65 38.37 13.33
N ALA A 297 -21.97 38.48 13.13
CA ALA A 297 -22.91 37.41 13.48
C ALA A 297 -22.66 36.11 12.68
N LEU A 298 -22.21 36.22 11.42
CA LEU A 298 -21.83 35.07 10.58
C LEU A 298 -20.50 34.43 11.02
N LEU A 299 -19.50 35.24 11.40
CA LEU A 299 -18.24 34.77 11.98
C LEU A 299 -18.46 34.08 13.33
N GLU A 300 -19.29 34.66 14.21
CA GLU A 300 -19.65 34.10 15.51
C GLU A 300 -20.51 32.83 15.41
N SER A 301 -21.21 32.62 14.28
CA SER A 301 -21.96 31.39 14.01
C SER A 301 -21.08 30.18 13.65
N GLY A 302 -19.78 30.39 13.43
CA GLY A 302 -18.82 29.34 13.09
C GLY A 302 -18.80 28.94 11.61
N LEU A 303 -19.52 29.66 10.74
CA LEU A 303 -19.52 29.43 9.28
C LEU A 303 -18.22 29.88 8.60
N ILE A 304 -17.43 30.73 9.26
CA ILE A 304 -16.08 31.14 8.86
C ILE A 304 -15.22 31.05 10.13
N SER A 305 -14.38 30.02 10.25
CA SER A 305 -13.48 29.87 11.40
C SER A 305 -12.20 30.69 11.20
N ASP A 306 -11.84 31.45 12.22
CA ASP A 306 -10.80 32.48 12.24
C ASP A 306 -9.44 31.96 12.77
N SER A 307 -9.13 30.66 12.60
CA SER A 307 -7.91 30.07 13.18
C SER A 307 -7.16 29.17 12.20
N PRO A 308 -5.97 29.60 11.72
CA PRO A 308 -5.05 28.77 10.95
C PRO A 308 -4.46 27.60 11.77
N ASP A 309 -4.39 27.74 13.09
CA ASP A 309 -3.57 26.85 13.95
C ASP A 309 -4.29 25.59 14.46
N LEU A 310 -5.59 25.42 14.19
CA LEU A 310 -6.37 24.24 14.65
C LEU A 310 -6.44 23.09 13.63
N LEU A 311 -5.70 23.18 12.53
CA LEU A 311 -5.78 22.24 11.40
C LEU A 311 -4.48 21.49 11.11
N VAL A 312 -3.45 21.66 11.93
CA VAL A 312 -2.33 20.71 11.97
C VAL A 312 -2.81 19.50 12.78
N GLY A 313 -3.57 18.63 12.14
CA GLY A 313 -3.72 17.27 12.65
C GLY A 313 -2.33 16.65 12.70
N ASP A 314 -1.96 16.04 13.82
CA ASP A 314 -0.86 15.08 13.86
C ASP A 314 -1.06 14.14 12.67
N GLU A 315 -0.19 14.21 11.66
CA GLU A 315 -0.23 13.26 10.55
C GLU A 315 0.16 11.90 11.12
N THR A 316 -0.82 11.16 11.63
CA THR A 316 -0.61 9.76 11.98
C THR A 316 -0.14 9.06 10.71
N PRO A 317 1.02 8.40 10.70
CA PRO A 317 1.54 7.77 9.49
C PRO A 317 0.51 6.77 8.97
N VAL A 318 -0.09 7.08 7.82
CA VAL A 318 -1.06 6.18 7.19
C VAL A 318 -0.27 5.14 6.40
N ARG A 319 -0.34 3.89 6.84
CA ARG A 319 0.27 2.76 6.13
C ARG A 319 -0.42 2.57 4.79
N THR A 320 0.39 2.37 3.76
CA THR A 320 -0.15 2.03 2.45
C THR A 320 -0.20 0.52 2.30
N PHE A 321 -1.41 -0.05 2.29
CA PHE A 321 -1.58 -1.51 2.24
C PHE A 321 -0.99 -2.12 0.96
N ALA A 322 -0.17 -3.16 1.17
CA ALA A 322 0.37 -3.98 0.09
C ALA A 322 -0.76 -4.56 -0.76
N GLN A 323 -0.66 -4.35 -2.07
CA GLN A 323 -1.63 -4.89 -3.00
C GLN A 323 -1.25 -6.32 -3.39
N PRO A 324 -2.25 -7.21 -3.61
CA PRO A 324 -1.98 -8.57 -3.99
C PRO A 324 -1.36 -8.53 -5.39
N PRO A 325 -0.40 -9.42 -5.66
CA PRO A 325 0.18 -9.52 -6.99
C PRO A 325 -0.89 -9.81 -8.04
N VAL A 326 -0.84 -9.10 -9.16
CA VAL A 326 -1.77 -9.25 -10.28
C VAL A 326 -1.09 -9.87 -11.50
N VAL A 327 -1.86 -10.55 -12.35
CA VAL A 327 -1.37 -10.98 -13.66
C VAL A 327 -1.55 -9.84 -14.65
N LEU A 328 -0.45 -9.38 -15.24
CA LEU A 328 -0.47 -8.31 -16.24
C LEU A 328 -0.49 -8.88 -17.66
N PRO A 329 -1.18 -8.23 -18.61
CA PRO A 329 -0.99 -8.51 -20.03
C PRO A 329 0.44 -8.18 -20.46
N ASP A 330 0.91 -8.81 -21.53
CA ASP A 330 2.20 -8.44 -22.11
C ASP A 330 2.16 -7.05 -22.75
N HIS A 331 3.34 -6.47 -23.02
CA HIS A 331 3.42 -5.12 -23.58
C HIS A 331 2.73 -5.01 -24.96
N ALA A 332 2.75 -6.07 -25.79
CA ALA A 332 2.13 -6.03 -27.11
C ALA A 332 0.60 -5.99 -27.01
N ASP A 333 0.03 -6.76 -26.06
CA ASP A 333 -1.38 -6.77 -25.73
C ASP A 333 -1.81 -5.42 -25.14
N LEU A 334 -1.00 -4.78 -24.29
CA LEU A 334 -1.27 -3.43 -23.77
C LEU A 334 -1.31 -2.39 -24.90
N VAL A 335 -0.37 -2.42 -25.83
CA VAL A 335 -0.36 -1.52 -27.00
C VAL A 335 -1.60 -1.75 -27.88
N ALA A 336 -1.95 -3.01 -28.14
CA ALA A 336 -3.13 -3.35 -28.94
C ALA A 336 -4.44 -2.92 -28.24
N ALA A 337 -4.54 -3.12 -26.93
CA ALA A 337 -5.68 -2.69 -26.12
C ALA A 337 -5.81 -1.17 -26.14
N ALA A 338 -4.72 -0.43 -25.94
CA ALA A 338 -4.71 1.03 -25.99
C ALA A 338 -5.15 1.58 -27.35
N GLU A 339 -4.65 0.99 -28.45
CA GLU A 339 -5.03 1.37 -29.82
C GLU A 339 -6.51 1.11 -30.12
N ALA A 340 -7.10 0.06 -29.53
CA ALA A 340 -8.50 -0.28 -29.71
C ALA A 340 -9.47 0.67 -28.96
N THR A 341 -8.97 1.51 -28.05
CA THR A 341 -9.85 2.38 -27.25
C THR A 341 -10.50 3.48 -28.10
N PRO A 342 -11.81 3.75 -27.92
CA PRO A 342 -12.49 4.85 -28.59
C PRO A 342 -11.79 6.20 -28.45
N VAL A 343 -11.30 6.53 -27.25
CA VAL A 343 -10.68 7.83 -26.96
C VAL A 343 -9.39 8.03 -27.76
N VAL A 344 -8.50 7.04 -27.82
CA VAL A 344 -7.24 7.13 -28.61
C VAL A 344 -7.55 7.30 -30.10
N ARG A 345 -8.48 6.51 -30.64
CA ARG A 345 -8.94 6.65 -32.03
C ARG A 345 -9.53 8.04 -32.29
N GLN A 346 -10.40 8.52 -31.41
CA GLN A 346 -11.07 9.82 -31.52
C GLN A 346 -10.08 10.97 -31.46
N LEU A 347 -9.08 10.94 -30.57
CA LEU A 347 -8.04 11.97 -30.49
C LEU A 347 -7.21 12.03 -31.78
N ARG A 348 -6.81 10.88 -32.33
CA ARG A 348 -6.07 10.82 -33.61
C ARG A 348 -6.89 11.41 -34.76
N LEU A 349 -8.15 10.99 -34.89
CA LEU A 349 -9.07 11.51 -35.92
C LEU A 349 -9.35 13.00 -35.77
N LEU A 350 -9.50 13.50 -34.53
CA LEU A 350 -9.67 14.92 -34.26
C LEU A 350 -8.47 15.73 -34.75
N LEU A 351 -7.24 15.27 -34.49
CA LEU A 351 -6.04 15.99 -34.96
C LEU A 351 -5.88 15.95 -36.48
N ASP A 352 -6.22 14.83 -37.11
CA ASP A 352 -6.25 14.73 -38.57
C ASP A 352 -7.27 15.71 -39.17
N TRP A 353 -8.45 15.82 -38.56
CA TRP A 353 -9.50 16.76 -38.98
C TRP A 353 -9.10 18.22 -38.79
N VAL A 354 -8.42 18.56 -37.69
CA VAL A 354 -7.93 19.92 -37.43
C VAL A 354 -6.90 20.35 -38.49
N GLY A 355 -6.08 19.42 -38.98
CA GLY A 355 -5.11 19.68 -40.05
C GLY A 355 -4.15 20.82 -39.72
N THR A 356 -4.10 21.87 -40.53
CA THR A 356 -3.24 23.06 -40.31
C THR A 356 -3.88 24.12 -39.40
N GLY A 357 -5.17 24.01 -39.12
CA GLY A 357 -5.94 24.98 -38.33
C GLY A 357 -7.41 25.04 -38.74
N ARG A 358 -8.31 25.28 -37.79
CA ARG A 358 -9.76 25.43 -38.00
C ARG A 358 -10.29 26.67 -37.29
N ALA A 359 -11.09 27.48 -37.98
CA ALA A 359 -11.60 28.75 -37.46
C ALA A 359 -12.69 28.56 -36.39
N LEU A 360 -12.57 29.32 -35.30
CA LEU A 360 -13.54 29.41 -34.22
C LEU A 360 -14.51 30.59 -34.45
N THR A 361 -15.57 30.62 -33.67
CA THR A 361 -16.46 31.77 -33.52
C THR A 361 -15.81 32.88 -32.71
N THR A 362 -16.41 34.08 -32.68
CA THR A 362 -15.96 35.24 -31.90
C THR A 362 -15.82 34.93 -30.40
N HIS A 363 -16.61 33.99 -29.87
CA HIS A 363 -16.53 33.54 -28.48
C HIS A 363 -15.57 32.34 -28.28
N HIS A 364 -14.66 32.10 -29.21
CA HIS A 364 -13.71 30.97 -29.19
C HIS A 364 -14.36 29.57 -29.10
N ARG A 365 -15.59 29.43 -29.60
CA ARG A 365 -16.33 28.15 -29.70
C ARG A 365 -16.27 27.58 -31.11
N LEU A 366 -16.36 26.26 -31.25
CA LEU A 366 -16.52 25.62 -32.56
C LEU A 366 -17.76 26.17 -33.29
N ARG A 367 -17.68 26.28 -34.62
CA ARG A 367 -18.87 26.59 -35.43
C ARG A 367 -19.82 25.40 -35.36
N ILE A 368 -21.12 25.65 -35.34
CA ILE A 368 -22.12 24.57 -35.23
C ILE A 368 -22.05 23.58 -36.40
N ALA A 369 -21.65 24.03 -37.59
CA ALA A 369 -21.42 23.16 -38.75
C ALA A 369 -20.24 22.20 -38.50
N ASP A 370 -19.10 22.74 -38.06
CA ASP A 370 -17.91 21.96 -37.72
C ASP A 370 -18.19 21.00 -36.55
N ALA A 371 -18.97 21.43 -35.57
CA ALA A 371 -19.36 20.60 -34.44
C ALA A 371 -20.24 19.40 -34.87
N ARG A 372 -21.20 19.61 -35.79
CA ARG A 372 -22.01 18.53 -36.36
C ARG A 372 -21.18 17.55 -37.20
N GLU A 373 -20.22 18.06 -37.96
CA GLU A 373 -19.27 17.24 -38.71
C GLU A 373 -18.43 16.37 -37.76
N LEU A 374 -17.92 16.96 -36.68
CA LEU A 374 -17.12 16.23 -35.67
C LEU A 374 -17.91 15.19 -34.91
N VAL A 375 -19.18 15.45 -34.54
CA VAL A 375 -20.03 14.44 -33.89
C VAL A 375 -20.15 13.19 -34.75
N ALA A 376 -20.37 13.36 -36.06
CA ALA A 376 -20.45 12.25 -37.01
C ALA A 376 -19.10 11.56 -37.25
N LEU A 377 -18.01 12.34 -37.40
CA LEU A 377 -16.68 11.81 -37.69
C LEU A 377 -16.09 11.03 -36.50
N LEU A 378 -16.23 11.57 -35.30
CA LEU A 378 -15.68 11.00 -34.07
C LEU A 378 -16.61 9.97 -33.44
N ASP A 379 -17.87 9.89 -33.90
CA ASP A 379 -18.89 9.02 -33.33
C ASP A 379 -19.06 9.26 -31.81
N THR A 380 -19.29 10.52 -31.43
CA THR A 380 -19.37 10.93 -30.01
C THR A 380 -20.69 10.54 -29.36
N GLY A 381 -21.71 10.22 -30.16
CA GLY A 381 -23.06 9.88 -29.68
C GLY A 381 -23.88 11.07 -29.18
N ASP A 382 -23.41 12.31 -29.37
CA ASP A 382 -24.16 13.51 -28.95
C ASP A 382 -25.47 13.69 -29.75
N GLU A 383 -26.55 14.05 -29.07
CA GLU A 383 -27.84 14.36 -29.71
C GLU A 383 -27.79 15.72 -30.41
N LEU A 384 -28.08 15.73 -31.72
CA LEU A 384 -27.97 16.92 -32.56
C LEU A 384 -29.27 17.72 -32.70
N GLU A 385 -30.42 17.15 -32.32
CA GLU A 385 -31.73 17.76 -32.51
C GLU A 385 -31.89 19.03 -31.66
N GLY A 386 -32.29 20.14 -32.28
CA GLY A 386 -32.48 21.42 -31.59
C GLY A 386 -31.20 22.13 -31.11
N VAL A 387 -30.00 21.57 -31.35
CA VAL A 387 -28.73 22.14 -30.89
C VAL A 387 -28.35 23.39 -31.71
N ARG A 388 -28.24 24.53 -31.02
CA ARG A 388 -27.80 25.83 -31.59
C ARG A 388 -26.41 26.26 -31.13
N ASP A 389 -25.86 25.60 -30.13
CA ASP A 389 -24.53 25.89 -29.54
C ASP A 389 -23.76 24.59 -29.35
N ALA A 390 -22.50 24.57 -29.78
CA ALA A 390 -21.61 23.42 -29.66
C ALA A 390 -21.32 23.03 -28.20
N THR A 391 -21.45 23.97 -27.25
CA THR A 391 -21.28 23.69 -25.80
C THR A 391 -22.30 22.71 -25.25
N ARG A 392 -23.42 22.48 -25.96
CA ARG A 392 -24.43 21.49 -25.58
C ARG A 392 -24.08 20.05 -26.00
N LEU A 393 -23.05 19.88 -26.83
CA LEU A 393 -22.53 18.58 -27.25
C LEU A 393 -21.48 18.14 -26.20
N ARG A 394 -21.93 17.39 -25.20
CA ARG A 394 -21.16 17.07 -24.00
C ARG A 394 -19.93 16.24 -24.33
N GLU A 395 -20.11 15.19 -25.13
CA GLU A 395 -19.04 14.24 -25.42
C GLU A 395 -18.00 14.84 -26.38
N LEU A 396 -18.44 15.65 -27.36
CA LEU A 396 -17.53 16.45 -28.17
C LEU A 396 -16.76 17.48 -27.34
N THR A 397 -17.43 18.18 -26.43
CA THR A 397 -16.78 19.19 -25.56
C THR A 397 -15.72 18.53 -24.67
N ARG A 398 -16.03 17.37 -24.09
CA ARG A 398 -15.09 16.55 -23.30
C ARG A 398 -13.85 16.15 -24.11
N LEU A 399 -14.02 15.66 -25.33
CA LEU A 399 -12.88 15.30 -26.21
C LEU A 399 -11.99 16.50 -26.54
N LEU A 400 -12.57 17.68 -26.73
CA LEU A 400 -11.80 18.91 -26.94
C LEU A 400 -11.06 19.35 -25.67
N ALA A 401 -11.67 19.20 -24.49
CA ALA A 401 -11.01 19.44 -23.20
C ALA A 401 -9.80 18.51 -23.04
N TRP A 402 -9.97 17.21 -23.33
CA TRP A 402 -8.88 16.23 -23.37
C TRP A 402 -7.75 16.66 -24.31
N ALA A 403 -8.08 16.99 -25.56
CA ALA A 403 -7.07 17.37 -26.56
C ALA A 403 -6.31 18.65 -26.17
N LYS A 404 -6.95 19.58 -25.44
CA LYS A 404 -6.30 20.78 -24.88
C LYS A 404 -5.41 20.44 -23.69
N HIS A 405 -5.89 19.61 -22.76
CA HIS A 405 -5.16 19.19 -21.57
C HIS A 405 -3.86 18.46 -21.94
N LEU A 406 -3.96 17.55 -22.90
CA LEU A 406 -2.82 16.83 -23.50
C LEU A 406 -1.90 17.73 -24.36
N ARG A 407 -2.26 19.01 -24.50
CA ARG A 407 -1.60 19.99 -25.37
C ARG A 407 -1.41 19.45 -26.79
N LEU A 408 -2.40 18.72 -27.32
CA LEU A 408 -2.43 18.30 -28.72
C LEU A 408 -2.96 19.42 -29.61
N VAL A 409 -3.90 20.20 -29.09
CA VAL A 409 -4.44 21.41 -29.73
C VAL A 409 -4.28 22.65 -28.86
N ARG A 410 -4.25 23.81 -29.48
CA ARG A 410 -4.31 25.12 -28.82
C ARG A 410 -5.18 26.09 -29.61
N VAL A 411 -5.71 27.11 -28.94
CA VAL A 411 -6.38 28.23 -29.60
C VAL A 411 -5.36 29.34 -29.88
N ALA A 412 -5.21 29.72 -31.15
CA ALA A 412 -4.34 30.81 -31.56
C ALA A 412 -4.97 31.57 -32.75
N GLN A 413 -4.99 32.90 -32.67
CA GLN A 413 -5.55 33.77 -33.72
C GLN A 413 -7.01 33.42 -34.12
N GLY A 414 -7.84 33.02 -33.14
CA GLY A 414 -9.22 32.62 -33.41
C GLY A 414 -9.36 31.27 -34.12
N GLU A 415 -8.30 30.45 -34.15
CA GLU A 415 -8.32 29.11 -34.74
C GLU A 415 -7.84 28.05 -33.74
N VAL A 416 -8.39 26.84 -33.84
CA VAL A 416 -7.83 25.64 -33.20
C VAL A 416 -6.71 25.12 -34.08
N ARG A 417 -5.51 24.97 -33.53
CA ARG A 417 -4.31 24.51 -34.25
C ARG A 417 -3.61 23.38 -33.51
N PRO A 418 -2.96 22.44 -34.22
CA PRO A 418 -2.20 21.38 -33.58
C PRO A 418 -0.93 21.95 -32.94
N VAL A 419 -0.48 21.32 -31.86
CA VAL A 419 0.78 21.64 -31.19
C VAL A 419 1.88 20.73 -31.73
N ALA A 420 2.87 21.31 -32.41
CA ALA A 420 3.92 20.53 -33.08
C ALA A 420 4.75 19.67 -32.12
N LYS A 421 5.00 20.16 -30.90
CA LYS A 421 5.82 19.48 -29.88
C LYS A 421 5.27 18.09 -29.50
N ASN A 422 3.95 17.91 -29.53
CA ASN A 422 3.30 16.68 -29.06
C ASN A 422 2.83 15.78 -30.22
N ARG A 423 3.25 16.03 -31.47
CA ARG A 423 2.87 15.19 -32.61
C ARG A 423 3.40 13.76 -32.53
N SER A 424 4.55 13.54 -31.89
CA SER A 424 5.11 12.19 -31.72
C SER A 424 4.23 11.30 -30.84
N LEU A 425 3.52 11.90 -29.87
CA LEU A 425 2.59 11.17 -28.98
C LEU A 425 1.51 10.43 -29.76
N LEU A 426 1.05 10.96 -30.91
CA LEU A 426 0.04 10.33 -31.76
C LEU A 426 0.51 9.04 -32.46
N ARG A 427 1.82 8.75 -32.46
CA ARG A 427 2.41 7.55 -33.06
C ARG A 427 2.58 6.40 -32.06
N ASP A 428 2.42 6.68 -30.78
CA ASP A 428 2.54 5.72 -29.70
C ASP A 428 1.18 5.61 -29.00
N PRO A 429 0.35 4.60 -29.35
CA PRO A 429 -0.99 4.45 -28.79
C PRO A 429 -0.98 4.30 -27.28
N LEU A 430 0.00 3.58 -26.71
CA LEU A 430 0.08 3.34 -25.29
C LEU A 430 0.49 4.62 -24.55
N ALA A 431 1.50 5.35 -25.03
CA ALA A 431 1.88 6.62 -24.41
C ALA A 431 0.77 7.68 -24.51
N LEU A 432 0.05 7.76 -25.64
CA LEU A 432 -1.12 8.64 -25.79
C LEU A 432 -2.24 8.25 -24.82
N TRP A 433 -2.48 6.94 -24.68
CA TRP A 433 -3.47 6.41 -23.77
C TRP A 433 -3.12 6.72 -22.30
N SER A 434 -1.89 6.45 -21.85
CA SER A 434 -1.47 6.72 -20.47
C SER A 434 -1.63 8.20 -20.13
N ARG A 435 -1.23 9.09 -21.05
CA ARG A 435 -1.42 10.53 -20.88
C ARG A 435 -2.89 10.94 -20.80
N ALA A 436 -3.75 10.29 -21.57
CA ALA A 436 -5.19 10.51 -21.52
C ALA A 436 -5.81 9.98 -20.21
N PHE A 437 -5.29 8.88 -19.66
CA PHE A 437 -5.67 8.36 -18.36
C PHE A 437 -5.30 9.32 -17.23
N ASP A 438 -4.06 9.82 -17.21
CA ASP A 438 -3.63 10.84 -16.24
C ASP A 438 -4.55 12.07 -16.28
N ALA A 439 -4.94 12.49 -17.49
CA ALA A 439 -5.83 13.64 -17.65
C ALA A 439 -7.23 13.44 -17.04
N VAL A 440 -7.72 12.20 -16.91
CA VAL A 440 -8.97 11.90 -16.19
C VAL A 440 -8.76 12.09 -14.69
N LEU A 441 -7.61 11.68 -14.15
CA LEU A 441 -7.26 11.85 -12.73
C LEU A 441 -6.91 13.30 -12.38
N GLU A 442 -6.42 14.07 -13.33
CA GLU A 442 -6.00 15.48 -13.13
C GLU A 442 -7.14 16.50 -13.38
N SER A 443 -8.22 16.14 -14.08
CA SER A 443 -9.25 17.08 -14.50
C SER A 443 -10.69 16.60 -14.27
N ALA A 444 -11.37 17.26 -13.33
CA ALA A 444 -12.81 17.08 -13.10
C ALA A 444 -13.66 17.44 -14.33
N GLU A 445 -13.25 18.41 -15.16
CA GLU A 445 -13.96 18.78 -16.40
C GLU A 445 -13.96 17.61 -17.40
N ILE A 446 -12.84 16.86 -17.49
CA ILE A 446 -12.74 15.67 -18.35
C ILE A 446 -13.60 14.53 -17.78
N THR A 447 -13.64 14.38 -16.47
CA THR A 447 -14.30 13.25 -15.78
C THR A 447 -15.82 13.41 -15.69
N TYR A 448 -16.28 14.55 -15.15
CA TYR A 448 -17.71 14.78 -14.88
C TYR A 448 -18.38 15.67 -15.94
N GLY A 449 -17.57 16.42 -16.70
CA GLY A 449 -18.04 17.42 -17.65
C GLY A 449 -18.13 18.82 -17.03
N ALA A 450 -18.42 19.82 -17.87
CA ALA A 450 -18.58 21.21 -17.42
C ALA A 450 -19.83 21.41 -16.54
N ALA A 451 -19.76 22.43 -15.67
CA ALA A 451 -20.84 22.84 -14.76
C ALA A 451 -22.21 22.98 -15.44
N ARG A 452 -23.27 22.48 -14.80
CA ARG A 452 -24.65 22.61 -15.28
C ARG A 452 -25.28 23.85 -14.69
N SER A 453 -25.78 24.75 -15.54
CA SER A 453 -26.52 25.94 -15.09
C SER A 453 -25.79 26.85 -14.08
N GLY A 454 -24.45 26.75 -14.02
CA GLY A 454 -23.62 27.48 -13.06
C GLY A 454 -23.10 26.62 -11.90
N GLU A 455 -23.70 25.46 -11.62
CA GLU A 455 -23.26 24.59 -10.53
C GLU A 455 -22.20 23.57 -11.00
N PRO A 456 -21.02 23.51 -10.34
CA PRO A 456 -20.03 22.48 -10.60
C PRO A 456 -20.54 21.08 -10.16
N PRO A 457 -20.01 19.98 -10.73
CA PRO A 457 -20.22 18.63 -10.20
C PRO A 457 -19.88 18.55 -8.71
N LEU A 458 -20.64 17.81 -7.90
CA LEU A 458 -20.35 17.69 -6.47
C LEU A 458 -18.97 17.11 -6.20
N LEU A 459 -18.57 16.13 -7.01
CA LEU A 459 -17.30 15.43 -6.84
C LEU A 459 -16.11 16.15 -7.48
N SER A 460 -16.29 17.35 -8.04
CA SER A 460 -15.14 18.09 -8.61
C SER A 460 -14.16 18.55 -7.54
N GLU A 461 -14.65 18.90 -6.36
CA GLU A 461 -13.82 19.37 -5.23
C GLU A 461 -13.02 18.25 -4.55
N LEU A 462 -13.53 17.01 -4.61
CA LEU A 462 -12.87 15.83 -4.05
C LEU A 462 -12.26 14.93 -5.14
N HIS A 463 -12.04 15.47 -6.34
CA HIS A 463 -11.71 14.67 -7.52
C HIS A 463 -10.36 13.95 -7.42
N ASP A 464 -9.36 14.63 -6.86
CA ASP A 464 -8.00 14.14 -6.66
C ASP A 464 -7.89 13.10 -5.53
N LEU A 465 -8.90 13.02 -4.66
CA LEU A 465 -8.99 12.04 -3.59
C LEU A 465 -9.86 10.84 -3.99
N VAL A 466 -11.12 11.11 -4.35
CA VAL A 466 -12.13 10.06 -4.56
C VAL A 466 -11.78 9.15 -5.73
N LEU A 467 -11.35 9.71 -6.85
CA LEU A 467 -11.17 8.90 -8.05
C LEU A 467 -9.97 7.93 -7.95
N PRO A 468 -8.77 8.36 -7.50
CA PRO A 468 -7.67 7.44 -7.22
C PRO A 468 -8.04 6.37 -6.20
N ASP A 469 -8.68 6.72 -5.09
CA ASP A 469 -9.06 5.76 -4.03
C ASP A 469 -10.04 4.69 -4.52
N MET A 470 -11.00 5.09 -5.35
CA MET A 470 -11.91 4.13 -5.97
C MET A 470 -11.19 3.18 -6.92
N LEU A 471 -10.25 3.67 -7.73
CA LEU A 471 -9.47 2.81 -8.62
C LEU A 471 -8.51 1.90 -7.86
N ASN A 472 -7.91 2.39 -6.78
CA ASN A 472 -7.12 1.60 -5.84
C ASN A 472 -7.95 0.46 -5.23
N THR A 473 -9.21 0.75 -4.87
CA THR A 473 -10.15 -0.25 -4.34
C THR A 473 -10.49 -1.35 -5.36
N LEU A 474 -10.49 -1.03 -6.65
CA LEU A 474 -10.72 -2.03 -7.71
C LEU A 474 -9.48 -2.91 -7.98
N TYR A 475 -8.30 -2.45 -7.56
CA TYR A 475 -7.05 -3.16 -7.81
C TYR A 475 -7.00 -4.49 -7.06
N GLY A 476 -6.61 -5.56 -7.74
CA GLY A 476 -6.48 -6.88 -7.12
C GLY A 476 -7.80 -7.59 -6.77
N MET A 477 -8.96 -7.00 -7.07
CA MET A 477 -10.25 -7.61 -6.73
C MET A 477 -10.54 -8.86 -7.57
N PRO A 478 -10.87 -10.02 -6.94
CA PRO A 478 -11.09 -11.27 -7.66
C PRO A 478 -12.43 -11.31 -8.42
N HIS A 479 -13.37 -10.47 -8.02
CA HIS A 479 -14.71 -10.39 -8.60
C HIS A 479 -15.06 -8.93 -8.96
N PRO A 480 -15.96 -8.71 -9.94
CA PRO A 480 -16.41 -7.36 -10.27
C PRO A 480 -17.10 -6.66 -9.10
N MET A 481 -16.61 -5.47 -8.76
CA MET A 481 -17.09 -4.62 -7.67
C MET A 481 -18.45 -3.98 -8.01
N PRO A 482 -19.48 -4.14 -7.18
CA PRO A 482 -20.73 -3.40 -7.34
C PRO A 482 -20.56 -1.89 -7.12
N LEU A 483 -20.99 -1.08 -8.09
CA LEU A 483 -20.96 0.39 -7.98
C LEU A 483 -21.68 0.88 -6.70
N ARG A 484 -22.82 0.26 -6.35
CA ARG A 484 -23.58 0.59 -5.12
C ARG A 484 -22.77 0.43 -3.84
N ARG A 485 -21.73 -0.41 -3.83
CA ARG A 485 -20.84 -0.59 -2.68
C ARG A 485 -19.84 0.56 -2.58
N LEU A 486 -19.33 1.03 -3.72
CA LEU A 486 -18.41 2.17 -3.80
C LEU A 486 -19.10 3.51 -3.50
N GLU A 487 -20.41 3.62 -3.73
CA GLU A 487 -21.17 4.83 -3.38
C GLU A 487 -21.15 5.14 -1.87
N GLU A 488 -21.05 4.12 -1.02
CA GLU A 488 -21.16 4.29 0.44
C GLU A 488 -19.96 5.00 1.07
N PRO A 489 -18.69 4.59 0.85
CA PRO A 489 -17.54 5.33 1.40
C PRO A 489 -17.43 6.74 0.80
N VAL A 490 -17.74 6.92 -0.49
CA VAL A 490 -17.77 8.26 -1.12
C VAL A 490 -18.83 9.14 -0.48
N TRP A 491 -20.01 8.59 -0.19
CA TRP A 491 -21.05 9.33 0.53
C TRP A 491 -20.61 9.68 1.95
N ALA A 492 -19.95 8.77 2.66
CA ALA A 492 -19.45 9.02 4.01
C ALA A 492 -18.43 10.17 4.00
N GLN A 493 -17.43 10.12 3.13
CA GLN A 493 -16.40 11.16 2.99
C GLN A 493 -17.00 12.51 2.61
N TRP A 494 -17.93 12.53 1.64
CA TRP A 494 -18.63 13.76 1.27
C TRP A 494 -19.52 14.29 2.41
N SER A 495 -20.21 13.41 3.15
CA SER A 495 -21.07 13.82 4.26
C SER A 495 -20.28 14.40 5.41
N GLU A 496 -19.17 13.76 5.77
CA GLU A 496 -18.23 14.28 6.77
C GLU A 496 -17.75 15.68 6.38
N ALA A 497 -17.46 15.87 5.10
CA ALA A 497 -16.98 17.15 4.61
C ALA A 497 -18.06 18.26 4.52
N PHE A 498 -19.32 17.90 4.26
CA PHE A 498 -20.32 18.88 3.80
C PHE A 498 -21.73 18.77 4.42
N ALA A 499 -22.02 17.76 5.25
CA ALA A 499 -23.39 17.51 5.72
C ALA A 499 -23.93 18.58 6.67
N ASP A 500 -23.07 19.24 7.45
CA ASP A 500 -23.45 20.28 8.41
C ASP A 500 -24.08 21.51 7.75
N PHE A 501 -23.87 21.67 6.43
CA PHE A 501 -24.39 22.79 5.65
C PHE A 501 -25.71 22.48 4.91
N ALA A 502 -26.28 21.27 5.08
CA ALA A 502 -27.39 20.81 4.24
C ALA A 502 -28.64 20.33 5.02
N ALA A 503 -29.82 20.73 4.53
CA ALA A 503 -31.09 20.21 5.05
C ALA A 503 -31.31 18.72 4.69
N PRO A 504 -32.04 17.93 5.50
CA PRO A 504 -32.21 16.48 5.27
C PRO A 504 -32.85 16.06 3.93
N ALA A 505 -33.61 16.94 3.29
CA ALA A 505 -34.15 16.69 1.94
C ALA A 505 -33.07 16.86 0.87
N LEU A 506 -32.23 17.90 1.00
CA LEU A 506 -31.09 18.14 0.12
C LEU A 506 -30.09 16.98 0.18
N LEU A 507 -29.80 16.44 1.38
CA LEU A 507 -28.91 15.27 1.53
C LEU A 507 -29.34 14.05 0.69
N ARG A 508 -30.65 13.83 0.50
CA ARG A 508 -31.13 12.72 -0.36
C ARG A 508 -30.86 12.98 -1.84
N ASP A 509 -31.09 14.21 -2.29
CA ASP A 509 -30.86 14.61 -3.67
C ASP A 509 -29.36 14.62 -3.99
N GLU A 510 -28.52 15.11 -3.08
CA GLU A 510 -27.06 15.10 -3.24
C GLU A 510 -26.50 13.67 -3.28
N ARG A 511 -27.02 12.75 -2.45
CA ARG A 511 -26.62 11.33 -2.51
C ARG A 511 -26.94 10.70 -3.87
N GLN A 512 -28.11 11.01 -4.43
CA GLN A 512 -28.48 10.54 -5.76
C GLN A 512 -27.59 11.15 -6.85
N ARG A 513 -27.22 12.44 -6.70
CA ARG A 513 -26.31 13.15 -7.60
C ARG A 513 -24.91 12.54 -7.57
N ILE A 514 -24.36 12.25 -6.39
CA ILE A 514 -23.08 11.54 -6.22
C ILE A 514 -23.11 10.21 -6.96
N GLY A 515 -24.14 9.38 -6.77
CA GLY A 515 -24.26 8.10 -7.50
C GLY A 515 -24.26 8.28 -9.03
N ALA A 516 -24.89 9.34 -9.55
CA ALA A 516 -24.90 9.65 -10.97
C ALA A 516 -23.55 10.16 -11.50
N GLU A 517 -22.85 10.98 -10.71
CA GLU A 517 -21.50 11.48 -11.04
C GLU A 517 -20.46 10.35 -11.01
N LEU A 518 -20.53 9.44 -10.03
CA LEU A 518 -19.68 8.24 -9.99
C LEU A 518 -19.90 7.34 -11.21
N LEU A 519 -21.17 7.10 -11.59
CA LEU A 519 -21.47 6.37 -12.81
C LEU A 519 -20.89 7.07 -14.04
N THR A 520 -20.94 8.42 -14.09
CA THR A 520 -20.36 9.21 -15.18
C THR A 520 -18.84 9.03 -15.25
N ALA A 521 -18.14 9.10 -14.12
CA ALA A 521 -16.70 8.86 -14.06
C ALA A 521 -16.33 7.47 -14.60
N PHE A 522 -17.04 6.42 -14.16
CA PHE A 522 -16.76 5.07 -14.65
C PHE A 522 -17.16 4.84 -16.11
N GLN A 523 -18.14 5.56 -16.65
CA GLN A 523 -18.43 5.53 -18.09
C GLN A 523 -17.29 6.15 -18.92
N VAL A 524 -16.65 7.20 -18.41
CA VAL A 524 -15.46 7.79 -19.05
C VAL A 524 -14.29 6.81 -19.00
N LEU A 525 -14.02 6.24 -17.82
CA LEU A 525 -12.98 5.22 -17.63
C LEU A 525 -13.24 3.99 -18.51
N HIS A 526 -14.49 3.57 -18.67
CA HIS A 526 -14.88 2.48 -19.57
C HIS A 526 -14.61 2.79 -21.03
N ARG A 527 -14.93 4.01 -21.49
CA ARG A 527 -14.60 4.45 -22.86
C ARG A 527 -13.10 4.57 -23.10
N LEU A 528 -12.34 4.85 -22.06
CA LEU A 528 -10.88 4.79 -22.10
C LEU A 528 -10.37 3.35 -21.98
N GLY A 529 -11.22 2.35 -21.74
CA GLY A 529 -10.81 0.96 -21.58
C GLY A 529 -10.07 0.68 -20.27
N VAL A 530 -10.20 1.54 -19.25
CA VAL A 530 -9.63 1.32 -17.90
C VAL A 530 -10.47 0.30 -17.13
N VAL A 531 -11.80 0.37 -17.25
CA VAL A 531 -12.74 -0.53 -16.57
C VAL A 531 -13.68 -1.24 -17.54
N GLU A 532 -14.08 -2.45 -17.18
CA GLU A 532 -15.26 -3.11 -17.70
C GLU A 532 -16.49 -2.74 -16.89
N LEU A 533 -17.57 -2.37 -17.58
CA LEU A 533 -18.89 -2.13 -17.01
C LEU A 533 -19.82 -3.26 -17.42
N THR A 534 -20.26 -4.05 -16.45
CA THR A 534 -21.23 -5.13 -16.68
C THR A 534 -22.45 -4.96 -15.78
N ARG A 535 -23.51 -5.72 -16.06
CA ARG A 535 -24.72 -5.76 -15.21
C ARG A 535 -24.93 -7.19 -14.73
N GLY A 536 -25.00 -7.36 -13.41
CA GLY A 536 -25.12 -8.68 -12.81
C GLY A 536 -25.50 -8.61 -11.34
N ILE A 537 -25.73 -9.77 -10.75
CA ILE A 537 -25.86 -9.90 -9.30
C ILE A 537 -24.44 -9.91 -8.73
N PRO A 538 -24.11 -9.02 -7.76
CA PRO A 538 -22.80 -9.01 -7.11
C PRO A 538 -22.46 -10.34 -6.45
N ASP A 539 -21.16 -10.64 -6.35
CA ASP A 539 -20.69 -11.82 -5.65
C ASP A 539 -21.04 -11.77 -4.15
N PRO A 540 -21.41 -12.91 -3.51
CA PRO A 540 -21.71 -12.96 -2.08
C PRO A 540 -20.61 -12.44 -1.15
N MET A 541 -19.35 -12.41 -1.62
CA MET A 541 -18.23 -11.79 -0.90
C MET A 541 -18.55 -10.35 -0.46
N TYR A 542 -19.27 -9.57 -1.27
CA TYR A 542 -19.63 -8.17 -0.92
C TYR A 542 -20.73 -8.04 0.13
N LEU A 543 -21.25 -9.16 0.64
CA LEU A 543 -22.23 -9.23 1.71
C LEU A 543 -21.64 -9.73 3.03
N SER A 544 -20.45 -10.32 3.05
CA SER A 544 -19.91 -11.04 4.22
C SER A 544 -19.81 -10.13 5.44
N ASP A 545 -19.19 -8.98 5.27
CA ASP A 545 -18.96 -7.97 6.30
C ASP A 545 -20.26 -7.29 6.78
N LEU A 546 -21.26 -7.19 5.92
CA LEU A 546 -22.58 -6.66 6.28
C LEU A 546 -23.42 -7.63 7.14
N ASN A 547 -22.94 -8.86 7.35
CA ASN A 547 -23.63 -9.92 8.08
C ASN A 547 -22.95 -10.29 9.41
N ASP A 548 -21.74 -9.80 9.69
CA ASP A 548 -21.00 -10.10 10.91
C ASP A 548 -21.22 -9.00 11.98
N PRO A 549 -21.80 -9.33 13.15
CA PRO A 549 -21.97 -8.39 14.25
C PRO A 549 -20.81 -8.39 15.27
N GLU A 550 -19.91 -9.39 15.25
CA GLU A 550 -18.79 -9.50 16.20
C GLU A 550 -17.58 -8.65 15.79
N PHE A 551 -17.47 -8.36 14.49
CA PHE A 551 -16.48 -7.48 13.92
C PHE A 551 -17.16 -6.55 12.90
N ASP A 552 -17.22 -5.24 13.18
CA ASP A 552 -17.86 -4.25 12.30
C ASP A 552 -16.81 -3.45 11.51
N PRO A 553 -16.41 -3.91 10.31
CA PRO A 553 -15.40 -3.23 9.49
C PRO A 553 -15.93 -1.99 8.78
N VAL A 554 -17.23 -1.69 8.87
CA VAL A 554 -17.87 -0.50 8.28
C VAL A 554 -18.64 0.28 9.36
N PRO A 555 -17.95 0.74 10.43
CA PRO A 555 -18.59 1.35 11.60
C PRO A 555 -19.29 2.67 11.27
N TRP A 556 -18.88 3.34 10.19
CA TRP A 556 -19.47 4.57 9.67
C TRP A 556 -20.82 4.35 8.97
N LEU A 557 -21.20 3.10 8.66
CA LEU A 557 -22.45 2.79 7.96
C LEU A 557 -23.58 2.51 8.95
N ASP A 558 -24.55 3.41 9.05
CA ASP A 558 -25.69 3.23 9.97
C ASP A 558 -26.54 1.97 9.66
N ALA A 559 -27.31 1.50 10.66
CA ALA A 559 -28.09 0.27 10.53
C ALA A 559 -29.13 0.29 9.39
N LYS A 560 -29.67 1.47 9.05
CA LYS A 560 -30.65 1.63 7.97
C LYS A 560 -29.98 1.56 6.60
N ALA A 561 -28.87 2.27 6.41
CA ALA A 561 -28.04 2.24 5.22
C ALA A 561 -27.47 0.84 4.99
N ARG A 562 -26.94 0.18 6.03
CA ARG A 562 -26.48 -1.21 6.00
C ARG A 562 -27.56 -2.17 5.53
N LYS A 563 -28.79 -2.03 6.04
CA LYS A 563 -29.93 -2.86 5.61
C LYS A 563 -30.32 -2.59 4.15
N ALA A 564 -30.29 -1.33 3.71
CA ALA A 564 -30.61 -0.94 2.34
C ALA A 564 -29.57 -1.52 1.37
N LEU A 565 -28.28 -1.32 1.66
CA LEU A 565 -27.16 -1.85 0.88
C LEU A 565 -27.25 -3.37 0.74
N ARG A 566 -27.45 -4.10 1.85
CA ARG A 566 -27.64 -5.56 1.84
C ARG A 566 -28.81 -5.99 0.94
N THR A 567 -29.88 -5.21 0.92
CA THR A 567 -31.06 -5.48 0.09
C THR A 567 -30.78 -5.25 -1.39
N ASP A 568 -30.00 -4.22 -1.72
CA ASP A 568 -29.68 -3.86 -3.10
C ASP A 568 -28.61 -4.76 -3.72
N LEU A 569 -27.61 -5.18 -2.94
CA LEU A 569 -26.57 -6.12 -3.38
C LEU A 569 -27.10 -7.53 -3.71
N ARG A 570 -28.35 -7.84 -3.34
CA ARG A 570 -29.03 -9.09 -3.75
C ARG A 570 -29.76 -8.98 -5.09
N LYS A 571 -29.72 -7.81 -5.74
CA LYS A 571 -30.42 -7.52 -7.01
C LYS A 571 -29.39 -7.25 -8.10
N PRO A 572 -29.75 -7.42 -9.39
CA PRO A 572 -28.88 -7.04 -10.50
C PRO A 572 -28.56 -5.54 -10.50
N GLY A 573 -27.28 -5.20 -10.48
CA GLY A 573 -26.75 -3.84 -10.49
C GLY A 573 -25.56 -3.68 -11.44
N THR A 574 -24.99 -2.47 -11.50
CA THR A 574 -23.76 -2.18 -12.24
C THR A 574 -22.56 -2.75 -11.49
N LEU A 575 -21.72 -3.50 -12.21
CA LEU A 575 -20.50 -4.11 -11.72
C LEU A 575 -19.28 -3.57 -12.49
N LEU A 576 -18.17 -3.42 -11.78
CA LEU A 576 -16.94 -2.78 -12.21
C LEU A 576 -15.76 -3.74 -12.07
N ALA A 577 -14.92 -3.86 -13.08
CA ALA A 577 -13.63 -4.52 -12.97
C ALA A 577 -12.57 -3.72 -13.72
N LEU A 578 -11.34 -3.67 -13.23
CA LEU A 578 -10.23 -3.14 -14.04
C LEU A 578 -9.99 -4.07 -15.24
N THR A 579 -9.72 -3.49 -16.40
CA THR A 579 -9.17 -4.22 -17.54
C THR A 579 -7.68 -4.47 -17.30
N GLY A 580 -7.05 -5.33 -18.10
CA GLY A 580 -5.59 -5.48 -18.05
C GLY A 580 -4.82 -4.17 -18.29
N LEU A 581 -5.37 -3.26 -19.12
CA LEU A 581 -4.79 -1.94 -19.37
C LEU A 581 -4.96 -1.00 -18.16
N GLY A 582 -6.13 -1.01 -17.52
CA GLY A 582 -6.38 -0.26 -16.28
C GLY A 582 -5.56 -0.77 -15.10
N THR A 583 -5.43 -2.09 -14.95
CA THR A 583 -4.60 -2.72 -13.92
C THR A 583 -3.13 -2.34 -14.08
N ALA A 584 -2.58 -2.40 -15.29
CA ALA A 584 -1.19 -2.00 -15.55
C ALA A 584 -0.95 -0.52 -15.18
N ALA A 585 -1.84 0.38 -15.59
CA ALA A 585 -1.70 1.81 -15.30
C ALA A 585 -1.82 2.13 -13.80
N MET A 586 -2.76 1.48 -13.10
CA MET A 586 -2.89 1.64 -11.66
C MET A 586 -1.66 1.10 -10.93
N ARG A 587 -1.09 -0.02 -11.38
CA ARG A 587 0.16 -0.55 -10.83
C ARG A 587 1.31 0.43 -11.00
N ASP A 588 1.52 0.95 -12.21
CA ASP A 588 2.60 1.90 -12.49
C ASP A 588 2.48 3.15 -11.61
N ARG A 589 1.25 3.62 -11.41
CA ARG A 589 0.97 4.74 -10.50
C ARG A 589 1.28 4.39 -9.05
N MET A 590 0.80 3.25 -8.55
CA MET A 590 1.08 2.79 -7.19
C MET A 590 2.59 2.68 -6.94
N LEU A 591 3.34 2.11 -7.89
CA LEU A 591 4.81 2.04 -7.80
C LEU A 591 5.46 3.42 -7.79
N ALA A 592 4.98 4.37 -8.59
CA ALA A 592 5.47 5.75 -8.60
C ALA A 592 5.15 6.50 -7.29
N GLU A 593 4.10 6.10 -6.58
CA GLU A 593 3.75 6.58 -5.24
C GLU A 593 4.55 5.85 -4.12
N GLY A 594 5.47 4.94 -4.48
CA GLY A 594 6.24 4.13 -3.52
C GLY A 594 5.44 3.00 -2.88
N ARG A 595 4.25 2.68 -3.41
CA ARG A 595 3.38 1.63 -2.89
C ARG A 595 3.76 0.26 -3.45
N GLU A 596 3.53 -0.77 -2.66
CA GLU A 596 3.67 -2.15 -3.13
C GLU A 596 2.50 -2.55 -4.03
N ALA A 597 2.82 -2.83 -5.29
CA ALA A 597 1.90 -3.41 -6.26
C ALA A 597 2.62 -4.47 -7.10
N GLY A 598 2.79 -5.67 -6.54
CA GLY A 598 3.46 -6.77 -7.21
C GLY A 598 2.73 -7.22 -8.48
N ALA A 599 3.47 -7.80 -9.42
CA ALA A 599 2.92 -8.51 -10.57
C ALA A 599 3.48 -9.94 -10.62
N VAL A 600 2.65 -10.85 -11.12
CA VAL A 600 3.10 -12.20 -11.41
C VAL A 600 4.17 -12.16 -12.50
N GLY A 601 5.34 -12.73 -12.23
CA GLY A 601 6.54 -12.69 -13.06
C GLY A 601 7.64 -11.78 -12.51
N ASP A 602 7.35 -10.90 -11.54
CA ASP A 602 8.35 -10.02 -10.93
C ASP A 602 9.46 -10.82 -10.22
N LEU A 603 9.16 -12.03 -9.75
CA LEU A 603 10.12 -12.89 -9.02
C LEU A 603 10.77 -13.94 -9.92
N ARG A 604 10.59 -13.86 -11.25
CA ARG A 604 11.10 -14.86 -12.20
C ARG A 604 12.61 -15.10 -12.07
N ASP A 605 13.37 -14.05 -11.81
CA ASP A 605 14.83 -14.08 -11.70
C ASP A 605 15.33 -14.04 -10.24
N ALA A 606 14.41 -14.10 -9.27
CA ALA A 606 14.76 -14.13 -7.85
C ALA A 606 15.43 -15.45 -7.46
N ASP A 607 16.23 -15.43 -6.40
CA ASP A 607 16.71 -16.67 -5.78
C ASP A 607 15.55 -17.44 -5.11
N ALA A 608 15.76 -18.74 -4.89
CA ALA A 608 14.72 -19.63 -4.37
C ALA A 608 14.17 -19.24 -2.98
N ALA A 609 15.01 -18.69 -2.09
CA ALA A 609 14.58 -18.27 -0.76
C ALA A 609 13.81 -16.95 -0.83
N GLY A 610 14.29 -15.99 -1.63
CA GLY A 610 13.57 -14.75 -1.93
C GLY A 610 12.19 -15.01 -2.54
N LEU A 611 12.11 -15.87 -3.55
CA LEU A 611 10.86 -16.28 -4.20
C LEU A 611 9.87 -16.86 -3.19
N LEU A 612 10.22 -17.97 -2.52
CA LEU A 612 9.29 -18.66 -1.62
C LEU A 612 8.91 -17.80 -0.42
N GLY A 613 9.84 -16.98 0.07
CA GLY A 613 9.62 -16.08 1.19
C GLY A 613 8.59 -15.00 0.86
N VAL A 614 8.75 -14.33 -0.28
CA VAL A 614 7.81 -13.31 -0.74
C VAL A 614 6.43 -13.91 -1.02
N ILE A 615 6.38 -15.09 -1.67
CA ILE A 615 5.10 -15.73 -1.96
C ILE A 615 4.40 -16.14 -0.66
N ALA A 616 5.13 -16.66 0.32
CA ALA A 616 4.58 -17.01 1.63
C ALA A 616 3.96 -15.82 2.38
N ASP A 617 4.54 -14.62 2.23
CA ASP A 617 4.10 -13.43 2.95
C ASP A 617 3.04 -12.62 2.18
N HIS A 618 3.07 -12.57 0.85
CA HIS A 618 2.31 -11.58 0.06
C HIS A 618 1.42 -12.14 -1.06
N TYR A 619 1.51 -13.43 -1.39
CA TYR A 619 0.78 -14.01 -2.53
C TYR A 619 -0.43 -14.84 -2.07
N THR A 620 -1.45 -14.87 -2.93
CA THR A 620 -2.55 -15.83 -2.79
C THR A 620 -2.10 -17.21 -3.27
N ALA A 621 -2.84 -18.27 -2.95
CA ALA A 621 -2.54 -19.60 -3.45
C ALA A 621 -2.55 -19.67 -5.00
N GLU A 622 -3.45 -18.91 -5.65
CA GLU A 622 -3.55 -18.88 -7.11
C GLU A 622 -2.37 -18.15 -7.74
N THR A 623 -2.08 -16.93 -7.29
CA THR A 623 -1.00 -16.12 -7.84
C THR A 623 0.37 -16.70 -7.50
N GLY A 624 0.53 -17.27 -6.30
CA GLY A 624 1.75 -17.98 -5.91
C GLY A 624 2.01 -19.24 -6.74
N ARG A 625 0.96 -19.97 -7.13
CA ARG A 625 1.09 -21.10 -8.07
C ARG A 625 1.60 -20.65 -9.43
N LEU A 626 1.06 -19.55 -9.96
CA LEU A 626 1.52 -19.00 -11.25
C LEU A 626 2.97 -18.54 -11.18
N GLU A 627 3.35 -17.88 -10.09
CA GLU A 627 4.72 -17.40 -9.86
C GLU A 627 5.73 -18.54 -9.78
N ILE A 628 5.46 -19.56 -8.96
CA ILE A 628 6.31 -20.75 -8.82
C ILE A 628 6.43 -21.49 -10.15
N GLN A 629 5.35 -21.61 -10.91
CA GLN A 629 5.40 -22.23 -12.23
C GLN A 629 6.27 -21.42 -13.20
N GLY A 630 6.10 -20.09 -13.24
CA GLY A 630 6.91 -19.21 -14.10
C GLY A 630 8.39 -19.26 -13.74
N TRP A 631 8.71 -19.31 -12.45
CA TRP A 631 10.08 -19.50 -11.96
C TRP A 631 10.63 -20.87 -12.37
N LEU A 632 9.88 -21.96 -12.17
CA LEU A 632 10.29 -23.31 -12.58
C LEU A 632 10.52 -23.39 -14.09
N ASP A 633 9.65 -22.78 -14.90
CA ASP A 633 9.80 -22.76 -16.36
C ASP A 633 11.10 -22.04 -16.78
N ALA A 634 11.46 -20.95 -16.09
CA ALA A 634 12.73 -20.26 -16.28
C ALA A 634 13.95 -21.10 -15.83
N HIS A 635 13.76 -21.99 -14.85
CA HIS A 635 14.79 -22.85 -14.24
C HIS A 635 14.68 -24.32 -14.67
N HIS A 636 14.18 -24.59 -15.88
CA HIS A 636 14.12 -25.92 -16.49
C HIS A 636 13.34 -26.99 -15.70
N GLY A 637 12.41 -26.55 -14.83
CA GLY A 637 11.61 -27.42 -13.97
C GLY A 637 12.35 -27.98 -12.77
N ASP A 638 13.54 -27.45 -12.43
CA ASP A 638 14.30 -27.90 -11.26
C ASP A 638 13.71 -27.34 -9.96
N ARG A 639 13.17 -28.23 -9.14
CA ARG A 639 12.60 -27.91 -7.82
C ARG A 639 13.58 -28.07 -6.67
N GLU A 640 14.76 -28.65 -6.89
CA GLU A 640 15.73 -28.87 -5.82
C GLU A 640 16.22 -27.56 -5.18
N PRO A 641 16.45 -26.46 -5.93
CA PRO A 641 16.80 -25.17 -5.33
C PRO A 641 15.72 -24.66 -4.35
N LEU A 642 14.44 -24.88 -4.67
CA LEU A 642 13.31 -24.49 -3.80
C LEU A 642 13.30 -25.32 -2.51
N LEU A 643 13.54 -26.63 -2.60
CA LEU A 643 13.65 -27.49 -1.41
C LEU A 643 14.89 -27.14 -0.59
N GLN A 644 16.00 -26.83 -1.25
CA GLN A 644 17.25 -26.44 -0.59
C GLN A 644 17.11 -25.11 0.17
N ALA A 645 16.41 -24.13 -0.40
CA ALA A 645 16.08 -22.89 0.29
C ALA A 645 15.29 -23.13 1.59
N ILE A 646 14.35 -24.09 1.59
CA ILE A 646 13.60 -24.47 2.80
C ILE A 646 14.53 -25.14 3.83
N ARG A 647 15.47 -25.98 3.39
CA ARG A 647 16.45 -26.63 4.28
C ARG A 647 17.39 -25.62 4.94
N ASP A 648 17.83 -24.63 4.17
CA ASP A 648 18.80 -23.62 4.62
C ASP A 648 18.15 -22.49 5.42
N CYS A 649 16.81 -22.40 5.41
CA CYS A 649 16.08 -21.38 6.15
C CYS A 649 16.31 -21.52 7.68
N PRO A 650 16.91 -20.50 8.33
CA PRO A 650 17.23 -20.58 9.75
C PRO A 650 16.01 -20.39 10.66
N PHE A 651 14.86 -19.98 10.09
CA PHE A 651 13.62 -19.70 10.80
C PHE A 651 12.56 -20.75 10.50
N ARG A 652 12.22 -21.55 11.51
CA ARG A 652 11.32 -22.69 11.41
C ARG A 652 9.91 -22.33 10.97
N GLY A 653 9.34 -21.26 11.52
CA GLY A 653 8.02 -20.79 11.10
C GLY A 653 8.02 -20.30 9.65
N ARG A 654 9.13 -19.72 9.16
CA ARG A 654 9.24 -19.28 7.76
C ARG A 654 9.42 -20.49 6.83
N ALA A 655 10.27 -21.44 7.20
CA ALA A 655 10.46 -22.70 6.47
C ALA A 655 9.15 -23.49 6.32
N ALA A 656 8.33 -23.53 7.38
CA ALA A 656 6.99 -24.14 7.35
C ALA A 656 6.08 -23.46 6.32
N ALA A 657 6.03 -22.12 6.31
CA ALA A 657 5.23 -21.37 5.36
C ALA A 657 5.70 -21.58 3.90
N MET A 658 7.01 -21.54 3.66
CA MET A 658 7.62 -21.82 2.36
C MET A 658 7.29 -23.25 1.85
N LEU A 659 7.42 -24.26 2.72
CA LEU A 659 7.07 -25.65 2.39
C LEU A 659 5.59 -25.76 2.02
N ARG A 660 4.71 -25.17 2.82
CA ARG A 660 3.26 -25.21 2.59
C ARG A 660 2.90 -24.61 1.23
N ILE A 661 3.38 -23.41 0.93
CA ILE A 661 3.12 -22.72 -0.34
C ILE A 661 3.66 -23.54 -1.51
N LEU A 662 4.88 -24.09 -1.41
CA LEU A 662 5.44 -24.95 -2.45
C LEU A 662 4.58 -26.19 -2.69
N MET A 663 4.09 -26.85 -1.64
CA MET A 663 3.23 -28.03 -1.77
C MET A 663 1.86 -27.69 -2.36
N LEU A 664 1.31 -26.52 -2.07
CA LEU A 664 0.04 -26.05 -2.65
C LEU A 664 0.18 -25.66 -4.13
N ALA A 665 1.34 -25.13 -4.52
CA ALA A 665 1.61 -24.72 -5.90
C ALA A 665 1.89 -25.92 -6.83
N LEU A 666 2.53 -26.97 -6.33
CA LEU A 666 2.93 -28.12 -7.15
C LEU A 666 1.76 -29.09 -7.40
N PRO A 667 1.53 -29.55 -8.64
CA PRO A 667 0.46 -30.50 -8.94
C PRO A 667 0.67 -31.87 -8.28
N ASP A 668 1.92 -32.28 -8.02
CA ASP A 668 2.28 -33.50 -7.31
C ASP A 668 2.64 -33.26 -5.82
N GLY A 669 2.35 -32.07 -5.28
CA GLY A 669 2.69 -31.62 -3.92
C GLY A 669 2.38 -32.64 -2.83
N PRO A 670 1.16 -33.18 -2.71
CA PRO A 670 0.83 -34.17 -1.68
C PRO A 670 1.65 -35.47 -1.76
N ARG A 671 2.08 -35.87 -2.97
CA ARG A 671 2.94 -37.04 -3.15
C ARG A 671 4.38 -36.70 -2.77
N LEU A 672 4.85 -35.53 -3.16
CA LEU A 672 6.18 -35.03 -2.81
C LEU A 672 6.32 -34.89 -1.28
N LEU A 673 5.35 -34.28 -0.61
CA LEU A 673 5.33 -34.10 0.85
C LEU A 673 5.51 -35.44 1.58
N ARG A 674 4.77 -36.48 1.21
CA ARG A 674 4.93 -37.83 1.79
C ARG A 674 6.31 -38.42 1.53
N GLY A 675 6.91 -38.16 0.37
CA GLY A 675 8.27 -38.59 0.04
C GLY A 675 9.35 -37.90 0.88
N LEU A 676 9.11 -36.65 1.29
CA LEU A 676 10.03 -35.86 2.12
C LEU A 676 10.05 -36.28 3.59
N ARG A 677 9.19 -37.20 4.04
CA ARG A 677 9.21 -37.76 5.41
C ARG A 677 10.53 -38.45 5.76
N GLY A 678 11.33 -38.85 4.76
CA GLY A 678 12.67 -39.41 4.98
C GLY A 678 13.81 -38.40 4.92
N ASP A 679 13.53 -37.11 4.68
CA ASP A 679 14.56 -36.07 4.54
C ASP A 679 15.09 -35.64 5.92
N PRO A 680 16.40 -35.75 6.20
CA PRO A 680 16.95 -35.53 7.55
C PRO A 680 16.76 -34.10 8.08
N VAL A 681 16.50 -33.12 7.22
CA VAL A 681 16.32 -31.71 7.60
C VAL A 681 14.85 -31.31 7.57
N LEU A 682 14.09 -31.78 6.58
CA LEU A 682 12.69 -31.39 6.38
C LEU A 682 11.70 -32.25 7.18
N THR A 683 12.10 -33.44 7.64
CA THR A 683 11.21 -34.38 8.36
C THR A 683 10.34 -33.72 9.44
N PRO A 684 10.85 -32.88 10.35
CA PRO A 684 10.02 -32.27 11.39
C PRO A 684 8.91 -31.37 10.83
N LEU A 685 9.21 -30.57 9.80
CA LEU A 685 8.23 -29.72 9.10
C LEU A 685 7.18 -30.56 8.38
N VAL A 686 7.65 -31.61 7.69
CA VAL A 686 6.80 -32.51 6.91
C VAL A 686 5.80 -33.25 7.80
N ILE A 687 6.22 -33.76 8.94
CA ILE A 687 5.33 -34.46 9.89
C ILE A 687 4.28 -33.50 10.43
N THR A 688 4.70 -32.32 10.91
CA THR A 688 3.78 -31.30 11.44
C THR A 688 2.75 -30.91 10.39
N GLN A 689 3.18 -30.71 9.13
CA GLN A 689 2.26 -30.37 8.05
C GLN A 689 1.32 -31.53 7.68
N LEU A 690 1.82 -32.77 7.53
CA LEU A 690 0.97 -33.92 7.22
C LEU A 690 -0.10 -34.18 8.29
N VAL A 691 0.24 -33.99 9.57
CA VAL A 691 -0.72 -34.08 10.68
C VAL A 691 -1.74 -32.95 10.60
N SER A 692 -1.29 -31.71 10.37
CA SER A 692 -2.16 -30.54 10.24
C SER A 692 -3.14 -30.65 9.07
N ASP A 693 -2.69 -31.21 7.94
CA ASP A 693 -3.49 -31.41 6.73
C ASP A 693 -4.45 -32.62 6.86
N GLY A 694 -4.36 -33.40 7.95
CA GLY A 694 -5.15 -34.62 8.16
C GLY A 694 -4.70 -35.82 7.31
N GLU A 695 -3.54 -35.72 6.66
CA GLU A 695 -2.95 -36.72 5.78
C GLU A 695 -2.14 -37.79 6.52
N LEU A 696 -1.79 -37.53 7.79
CA LEU A 696 -1.15 -38.48 8.70
C LEU A 696 -1.91 -38.50 10.04
N SER A 697 -2.37 -39.68 10.45
CA SER A 697 -2.98 -39.85 11.77
C SER A 697 -1.92 -39.83 12.87
N MET A 698 -2.25 -39.27 14.03
CA MET A 698 -1.40 -39.35 15.22
C MET A 698 -1.07 -40.78 15.65
N ALA A 699 -1.89 -41.78 15.27
CA ALA A 699 -1.62 -43.19 15.54
C ALA A 699 -0.49 -43.78 14.66
N ASP A 700 -0.21 -43.14 13.51
CA ASP A 700 0.80 -43.57 12.54
C ASP A 700 2.12 -42.77 12.66
N VAL A 701 2.19 -41.88 13.65
CA VAL A 701 3.39 -41.12 14.04
C VAL A 701 4.16 -41.97 15.03
N THR A 702 5.43 -42.26 14.72
CA THR A 702 6.32 -42.97 15.67
C THR A 702 6.71 -42.06 16.83
N ASP A 703 7.17 -42.64 17.94
CA ASP A 703 7.58 -41.87 19.13
C ASP A 703 8.65 -40.81 18.79
N ASP A 704 9.64 -41.17 17.97
CA ASP A 704 10.71 -40.27 17.53
C ASP A 704 10.16 -39.12 16.66
N GLU A 705 9.21 -39.42 15.77
CA GLU A 705 8.55 -38.43 14.93
C GLU A 705 7.65 -37.50 15.73
N GLY A 706 6.95 -38.03 16.75
CA GLY A 706 6.17 -37.25 17.68
C GLY A 706 7.03 -36.27 18.48
N LEU A 707 8.21 -36.72 18.92
CA LEU A 707 9.18 -35.87 19.60
C LEU A 707 9.75 -34.78 18.66
N LEU A 708 10.04 -35.10 17.40
CA LEU A 708 10.45 -34.11 16.40
C LEU A 708 9.36 -33.07 16.15
N ALA A 709 8.10 -33.49 15.97
CA ALA A 709 6.96 -32.59 15.74
C ALA A 709 6.65 -31.70 16.95
N MET A 710 6.78 -32.22 18.17
CA MET A 710 6.66 -31.44 19.40
C MET A 710 7.80 -30.41 19.51
N THR A 711 9.03 -30.81 19.21
CA THR A 711 10.19 -29.91 19.22
C THR A 711 10.04 -28.80 18.18
N GLU A 712 9.61 -29.14 16.96
CA GLU A 712 9.33 -28.20 15.88
C GLU A 712 8.23 -27.19 16.28
N SER A 713 7.14 -27.64 16.91
CA SER A 713 6.09 -26.77 17.43
C SER A 713 6.60 -25.78 18.50
N MET A 714 7.43 -26.24 19.45
CA MET A 714 8.01 -25.37 20.48
C MET A 714 9.00 -24.35 19.92
N LEU A 715 9.73 -24.70 18.86
CA LEU A 715 10.62 -23.77 18.15
C LEU A 715 9.82 -22.69 17.41
N GLN A 716 8.73 -23.07 16.75
CA GLN A 716 7.83 -22.11 16.08
C GLN A 716 7.16 -21.17 17.09
N LEU A 717 6.78 -21.67 18.27
CA LEU A 717 6.27 -20.83 19.36
C LEU A 717 7.31 -19.81 19.85
N LEU A 718 8.56 -20.25 20.05
CA LEU A 718 9.65 -19.35 20.44
C LEU A 718 9.89 -18.27 19.38
N GLU A 719 9.81 -18.61 18.10
CA GLU A 719 9.98 -17.64 17.01
C GLU A 719 8.81 -16.67 16.88
N LEU A 720 7.58 -17.10 17.19
CA LEU A 720 6.37 -16.30 17.02
C LEU A 720 6.09 -15.39 18.22
N GLY A 721 6.17 -15.93 19.44
CA GLY A 721 5.80 -15.22 20.68
C GLY A 721 6.97 -14.99 21.64
N GLY A 722 8.20 -15.27 21.18
CA GLY A 722 9.40 -15.08 21.98
C GLY A 722 9.51 -16.00 23.22
N PRO A 723 10.49 -15.73 24.09
CA PRO A 723 10.68 -16.49 25.33
C PRO A 723 9.46 -16.45 26.27
N ALA A 724 8.71 -15.35 26.27
CA ALA A 724 7.55 -15.16 27.13
C ALA A 724 6.44 -16.17 26.80
N ALA A 725 6.09 -16.34 25.52
CA ALA A 725 5.07 -17.31 25.09
C ALA A 725 5.46 -18.75 25.42
N VAL A 726 6.73 -19.10 25.30
CA VAL A 726 7.23 -20.43 25.72
C VAL A 726 7.06 -20.63 27.22
N LEU A 727 7.40 -19.63 28.03
CA LEU A 727 7.27 -19.71 29.48
C LEU A 727 5.81 -19.73 29.93
N GLU A 728 4.93 -19.02 29.24
CA GLU A 728 3.48 -19.03 29.47
C GLU A 728 2.89 -20.41 29.20
N GLN A 729 3.24 -21.04 28.07
CA GLN A 729 2.83 -22.41 27.77
C GLN A 729 3.31 -23.44 28.81
N LEU A 730 4.39 -23.12 29.54
CA LEU A 730 4.97 -23.95 30.59
C LEU A 730 4.64 -23.46 32.01
N ALA A 731 3.73 -22.48 32.17
CA ALA A 731 3.51 -21.80 33.45
C ALA A 731 3.07 -22.74 34.57
N ASP A 732 2.23 -23.73 34.23
CA ASP A 732 1.70 -24.72 35.17
C ASP A 732 2.64 -25.92 35.38
N MET A 733 3.78 -25.97 34.68
CA MET A 733 4.71 -27.10 34.73
C MET A 733 5.77 -26.91 35.84
N PRO A 734 5.91 -27.87 36.78
CA PRO A 734 6.96 -27.84 37.81
C PRO A 734 8.36 -27.73 37.21
N SER A 735 9.27 -27.03 37.90
CA SER A 735 10.64 -26.82 37.40
C SER A 735 11.43 -28.10 37.14
N ALA A 736 11.14 -29.19 37.87
CA ALA A 736 11.74 -30.50 37.63
C ALA A 736 11.28 -31.10 36.29
N GLU A 737 9.97 -31.06 36.03
CA GLU A 737 9.36 -31.53 34.78
C GLU A 737 9.80 -30.67 33.57
N ARG A 738 9.97 -29.34 33.76
CA ARG A 738 10.57 -28.47 32.73
C ARG A 738 12.01 -28.88 32.41
N GLY A 739 12.78 -29.31 33.40
CA GLY A 739 14.13 -29.86 33.22
C GLY A 739 14.14 -31.14 32.39
N GLU A 740 13.25 -32.08 32.72
CA GLU A 740 13.07 -33.34 31.98
C GLU A 740 12.59 -33.10 30.53
N LEU A 741 11.67 -32.15 30.33
CA LEU A 741 11.23 -31.72 29.00
C LEU A 741 12.42 -31.16 28.20
N ALA A 742 13.24 -30.29 28.79
CA ALA A 742 14.43 -29.75 28.13
C ALA A 742 15.44 -30.85 27.75
N GLU A 743 15.66 -31.85 28.60
CA GLU A 743 16.50 -33.01 28.25
C GLU A 743 15.92 -33.81 27.09
N THR A 744 14.61 -34.06 27.12
CA THR A 744 13.89 -34.81 26.08
C THR A 744 13.92 -34.08 24.73
N LEU A 745 13.63 -32.78 24.71
CA LEU A 745 13.72 -31.94 23.50
C LEU A 745 15.16 -31.86 22.98
N GLY A 746 16.15 -31.80 23.88
CA GLY A 746 17.57 -31.82 23.50
C GLY A 746 18.01 -33.12 22.84
N ALA A 747 17.38 -34.24 23.20
CA ALA A 747 17.65 -35.57 22.65
C ALA A 747 16.87 -35.89 21.35
N SER A 748 15.95 -35.02 20.93
CA SER A 748 15.07 -35.21 19.77
C SER A 748 15.78 -35.46 18.43
N GLY A 749 17.06 -35.11 18.31
CA GLY A 749 17.79 -35.18 17.05
C GLY A 749 17.46 -34.04 16.07
N HIS A 750 16.63 -33.06 16.46
CA HIS A 750 16.17 -31.97 15.60
C HIS A 750 17.29 -31.23 14.85
N PRO A 751 17.14 -30.93 13.54
CA PRO A 751 18.21 -30.35 12.71
C PRO A 751 18.58 -28.90 13.09
N ALA A 752 17.64 -28.11 13.60
CA ALA A 752 17.84 -26.71 13.97
C ALA A 752 18.58 -26.53 15.32
N ARG A 753 19.88 -26.85 15.35
CA ARG A 753 20.69 -26.90 16.59
C ARG A 753 20.76 -25.57 17.34
N THR A 754 20.90 -24.45 16.64
CA THR A 754 21.01 -23.12 17.28
C THR A 754 19.68 -22.70 17.91
N ALA A 755 18.57 -22.86 17.19
CA ALA A 755 17.24 -22.57 17.72
C ALA A 755 16.87 -23.49 18.89
N LEU A 756 17.26 -24.78 18.82
CA LEU A 756 17.09 -25.71 19.94
C LEU A 756 17.88 -25.26 21.16
N ALA A 757 19.14 -24.85 21.02
CA ALA A 757 19.94 -24.38 22.15
C ALA A 757 19.30 -23.16 22.86
N GLU A 758 18.72 -22.24 22.09
CA GLU A 758 17.97 -21.09 22.64
C GLU A 758 16.72 -21.54 23.39
N LEU A 759 15.90 -22.40 22.79
CA LEU A 759 14.71 -22.96 23.43
C LEU A 759 15.04 -23.64 24.76
N LEU A 760 16.10 -24.46 24.79
CA LEU A 760 16.52 -25.14 26.01
C LEU A 760 16.97 -24.17 27.10
N THR A 761 17.58 -23.04 26.72
CA THR A 761 17.97 -21.99 27.66
C THR A 761 16.74 -21.31 28.27
N VAL A 762 15.74 -21.00 27.43
CA VAL A 762 14.46 -20.43 27.89
C VAL A 762 13.75 -21.37 28.87
N ILE A 763 13.58 -22.65 28.51
CA ILE A 763 12.86 -23.63 29.34
C ILE A 763 13.52 -23.80 30.72
N ARG A 764 14.86 -23.76 30.77
CA ARG A 764 15.65 -23.92 32.00
C ARG A 764 15.72 -22.66 32.87
N THR A 765 15.20 -21.53 32.39
CA THR A 765 15.24 -20.28 33.14
C THR A 765 14.27 -20.35 34.34
N PRO A 766 14.73 -20.10 35.57
CA PRO A 766 13.89 -20.20 36.76
C PRO A 766 12.83 -19.08 36.74
N THR A 767 11.55 -19.46 36.84
CA THR A 767 10.44 -18.51 36.94
C THR A 767 10.51 -17.76 38.28
N MET A 768 10.69 -16.45 38.23
CA MET A 768 10.82 -15.54 39.39
C MET A 768 9.50 -15.32 40.16
N SER A 769 8.68 -16.35 40.38
CA SER A 769 7.41 -16.27 41.14
C SER A 769 7.44 -16.94 42.51
N GLY A 770 8.63 -17.20 43.07
CA GLY A 770 8.79 -17.96 44.32
C GLY A 770 9.39 -17.21 45.52
N ARG A 771 9.51 -15.88 45.51
CA ARG A 771 10.25 -15.14 46.57
C ARG A 771 9.46 -13.98 47.18
N ARG A 772 8.24 -14.22 47.68
CA ARG A 772 7.60 -13.40 48.72
C ARG A 772 6.82 -14.28 49.69
N ASN A 773 7.51 -14.80 50.72
CA ASN A 773 7.03 -15.09 52.08
C ASN A 773 7.80 -16.28 52.68
N SER A 774 9.00 -16.02 53.18
CA SER A 774 9.53 -16.79 54.31
C SER A 774 10.75 -16.08 54.90
N GLY A 775 10.55 -15.53 56.11
CA GLY A 775 11.58 -15.00 57.01
C GLY A 775 11.20 -13.61 57.52
N GLY A 776 10.99 -13.33 58.80
CA GLY A 776 11.02 -14.07 60.08
C GLY A 776 10.26 -13.17 61.09
N GLY A 777 9.72 -13.65 62.21
CA GLY A 777 10.37 -14.55 63.16
C GLY A 777 11.24 -13.72 64.08
#